data_AF-E3Q276-F1
#
_entry.id   AF-E3Q276-F1
#
_cell.length_a   1.000
_cell.length_b   1.000
_cell.length_c   1.000
_cell.angle_alpha   90.00
_cell.angle_beta   90.00
_cell.angle_gamma   90.00
#
_symmetry.space_group_name_H-M   'P 1'
#
loop_
_entity.id
_entity.type
_entity.pdbx_description
1 polymer ?
#
loop_
_entity_poly.entity_id
_entity_poly.type
_entity_poly.pdbx_seq_one_letter_code
_entity_poly.pdbx_strand_id
1 'polypeptide(L)'
;MDRTEGGLRRRDSFYKEASGGYETPRSNERKARVSNVTGNSGVSAQNTIEQDSQSEEDRENASRQIGEQLKLHYLRTQTPDRIVHLLHSPEERERKEMWFDFGPPRTFTRSNFRRHFDHLQFESALQYVAFPRIHLENKKDDISNTRQKSRTDMTFFFNWLKEKGVKRILKVIVDDLEPPHHSDESIEKALESIDVDVLDWRRPDLDPVTLARVGKCLREVYLQWSGRNTVLRAWSEPDGFAKIPTLKSTHLNQVEELESGKRNRENIEEFEKRLRKTWPHELSPPEVIRPKPTGDIFQEGGLQLSDQLSHNDQRPIDPHKWMQCMGDFASYFRQIQVLREPVTDQSLGPVQVALIDDGPDITHDVLKGFGFPGQSFCHYREGSTSALKAQYRWENPLTESLPLPLLRFSNRNKAIKYAIERGVHIICMSWTMKPPSKDSIKDAFEDEIIKAGKKGILMFCAASDEGKTADQTYPHSIGTKSFRIGAAKATEATASNVGDADWLSYTFPGHDGTIESVYGTGRQKLEGHSGSSVANALATGLAALIIECVRLGIFHTSKTGQLDPTVAIHKEDLSKIRKREQMDFALKSIGTNRNTEHKYIEVWHIFSRAAERLKYDLDLTSQLEVVAGLARHFLGKNVFM
;
A
#
# COMPACT_ATOMS: atom_id res chain seq x y z
N MET A 1 -19.14 42.62 56.97
CA MET A 1 -20.10 41.51 57.19
C MET A 1 -19.58 40.33 56.38
N ASP A 2 -18.56 39.63 56.91
CA ASP A 2 -18.63 38.40 57.71
C ASP A 2 -19.11 37.18 56.88
N ARG A 3 -18.20 36.24 56.57
CA ARG A 3 -18.05 34.86 57.14
C ARG A 3 -19.07 33.88 56.54
N THR A 4 -18.76 32.66 56.08
CA THR A 4 -17.84 31.56 56.50
C THR A 4 -17.80 30.54 55.33
N GLU A 5 -16.64 30.02 54.92
CA GLU A 5 -16.06 28.69 55.25
C GLU A 5 -16.91 27.42 55.00
N GLY A 6 -16.33 26.49 54.25
CA GLY A 6 -16.80 25.11 54.04
C GLY A 6 -15.86 24.33 53.12
N GLY A 7 -14.72 23.88 53.66
CA GLY A 7 -13.72 23.09 52.93
C GLY A 7 -13.98 21.58 52.96
N LEU A 8 -13.40 20.86 51.99
CA LEU A 8 -13.03 19.45 52.16
C LEU A 8 -11.82 19.07 51.28
N ARG A 9 -10.76 18.72 52.02
CA ARG A 9 -9.42 18.22 51.68
C ARG A 9 -9.32 17.27 50.48
N ARG A 10 -8.28 17.48 49.64
CA ARG A 10 -7.41 16.39 49.15
C ARG A 10 -5.94 16.84 49.21
N ARG A 11 -5.10 15.90 49.62
CA ARG A 11 -3.72 16.05 50.09
C ARG A 11 -2.75 16.42 48.97
N ASP A 12 -1.94 17.44 49.20
CA ASP A 12 -0.63 17.59 48.58
C ASP A 12 0.37 16.65 49.27
N SER A 13 1.14 15.93 48.49
CA SER A 13 2.42 15.37 48.93
C SER A 13 3.49 15.69 47.91
N PHE A 14 4.46 16.46 48.40
CA PHE A 14 5.65 16.96 47.75
C PHE A 14 6.54 15.87 47.13
N TYR A 15 7.20 16.31 46.06
CA TYR A 15 8.38 15.76 45.41
C TYR A 15 9.44 15.22 46.38
N LYS A 16 9.93 14.01 46.07
CA LYS A 16 11.34 13.64 46.26
C LYS A 16 11.78 12.85 45.02
N GLU A 17 12.60 13.50 44.20
CA GLU A 17 13.35 12.87 43.11
C GLU A 17 14.30 11.82 43.69
N ALA A 18 14.20 10.60 43.18
CA ALA A 18 15.25 9.59 43.28
C ALA A 18 15.83 9.43 41.88
N SER A 19 16.94 10.12 41.64
CA SER A 19 17.82 9.94 40.49
C SER A 19 18.51 8.58 40.59
N GLY A 20 17.90 7.56 39.98
CA GLY A 20 18.50 6.25 39.75
C GLY A 20 18.81 6.08 38.26
N GLY A 21 19.99 6.52 37.84
CA GLY A 21 20.52 6.23 36.51
C GLY A 21 20.77 4.73 36.37
N TYR A 22 20.11 4.10 35.40
CA TYR A 22 20.51 2.76 34.95
C TYR A 22 21.68 2.91 33.99
N GLU A 23 22.89 3.01 34.55
CA GLU A 23 24.11 2.76 33.80
C GLU A 23 24.16 1.27 33.41
N THR A 24 24.30 1.03 32.12
CA THR A 24 24.72 -0.26 31.55
C THR A 24 25.99 -0.75 32.25
N PRO A 25 26.07 -2.01 32.72
CA PRO A 25 27.31 -2.52 33.30
C PRO A 25 28.39 -2.58 32.23
N ARG A 26 29.38 -1.68 32.35
CA ARG A 26 30.66 -1.78 31.67
C ARG A 26 31.29 -3.13 32.00
N SER A 27 31.88 -3.73 30.97
CA SER A 27 32.76 -4.89 31.02
C SER A 27 33.77 -4.77 32.16
N ASN A 28 33.56 -5.55 33.23
CA ASN A 28 34.57 -5.73 34.27
C ASN A 28 35.67 -6.66 33.73
N GLU A 29 36.75 -6.05 33.23
CA GLU A 29 38.05 -6.71 33.11
C GLU A 29 38.47 -7.22 34.49
N ARG A 30 38.27 -8.52 34.74
CA ARG A 30 38.93 -9.20 35.86
C ARG A 30 40.38 -9.44 35.46
N LYS A 31 41.27 -8.50 35.84
CA LYS A 31 42.71 -8.73 35.91
C LYS A 31 42.97 -9.90 36.87
N ALA A 32 43.28 -11.07 36.30
CA ALA A 32 43.77 -12.21 37.04
C ALA A 32 45.14 -11.87 37.65
N ARG A 33 45.22 -11.85 38.98
CA ARG A 33 46.47 -11.79 39.73
C ARG A 33 47.11 -13.18 39.66
N VAL A 34 48.13 -13.33 38.81
CA VAL A 34 48.94 -14.55 38.69
C VAL A 34 49.77 -14.69 39.96
N SER A 35 49.39 -15.63 40.83
CA SER A 35 50.30 -16.22 41.81
C SER A 35 50.81 -17.54 41.24
N ASN A 36 52.10 -17.56 40.91
CA ASN A 36 52.80 -18.73 40.41
C ASN A 36 52.69 -19.90 41.39
N VAL A 37 51.95 -20.93 41.02
CA VAL A 37 52.12 -22.28 41.54
C VAL A 37 52.39 -23.18 40.35
N THR A 38 53.64 -23.56 40.19
CA THR A 38 54.11 -24.56 39.24
C THR A 38 53.52 -25.92 39.59
N GLY A 39 52.55 -26.40 38.79
CA GLY A 39 52.00 -27.74 38.96
C GLY A 39 50.92 -28.09 37.93
N ASN A 40 51.34 -28.76 36.85
CA ASN A 40 50.56 -29.69 36.02
C ASN A 40 49.02 -29.48 35.92
N SER A 41 48.56 -28.48 35.16
CA SER A 41 47.11 -28.24 34.97
C SER A 41 46.73 -27.66 33.60
N GLY A 42 47.40 -28.09 32.52
CA GLY A 42 47.07 -27.66 31.15
C GLY A 42 45.72 -28.19 30.64
N VAL A 43 45.33 -29.40 31.06
CA VAL A 43 44.13 -30.10 30.54
C VAL A 43 42.84 -29.66 31.25
N SER A 44 42.91 -29.32 32.55
CA SER A 44 41.72 -28.91 33.32
C SER A 44 41.23 -27.51 32.95
N ALA A 45 42.13 -26.58 32.63
CA ALA A 45 41.74 -25.22 32.26
C ALA A 45 41.13 -25.16 30.85
N GLN A 46 41.60 -25.99 29.91
CA GLN A 46 41.01 -26.11 28.57
C GLN A 46 39.61 -26.72 28.62
N ASN A 47 39.41 -27.79 29.42
CA ASN A 47 38.09 -28.39 29.61
C ASN A 47 37.07 -27.42 30.25
N THR A 48 37.49 -26.55 31.18
CA THR A 48 36.58 -25.56 31.79
C THR A 48 36.21 -24.44 30.81
N ILE A 49 37.14 -23.99 29.96
CA ILE A 49 36.87 -22.99 28.91
C ILE A 49 35.96 -23.55 27.81
N GLU A 50 36.16 -24.81 27.41
CA GLU A 50 35.29 -25.50 26.44
C GLU A 50 33.88 -25.74 27.01
N GLN A 51 33.74 -26.08 28.30
CA GLN A 51 32.45 -26.22 28.96
C GLN A 51 31.69 -24.90 29.13
N ASP A 52 32.38 -23.82 29.50
CA ASP A 52 31.76 -22.48 29.58
C ASP A 52 31.34 -21.98 28.19
N SER A 53 32.14 -22.24 27.15
CA SER A 53 31.81 -21.88 25.76
C SER A 53 30.61 -22.68 25.23
N GLN A 54 30.55 -23.98 25.50
CA GLN A 54 29.40 -24.83 25.14
C GLN A 54 28.14 -24.40 25.90
N SER A 55 28.26 -24.03 27.18
CA SER A 55 27.13 -23.53 27.97
C SER A 55 26.63 -22.17 27.47
N GLU A 56 27.49 -21.34 26.88
CA GLU A 56 27.10 -20.06 26.29
C GLU A 56 26.37 -20.27 24.96
N GLU A 57 26.88 -21.16 24.09
CA GLU A 57 26.21 -21.55 22.83
C GLU A 57 24.82 -22.17 23.09
N ASP A 58 24.70 -23.03 24.10
CA ASP A 58 23.43 -23.64 24.49
C ASP A 58 22.42 -22.59 24.97
N ARG A 59 22.90 -21.59 25.74
CA ARG A 59 22.06 -20.48 26.21
C ARG A 59 21.62 -19.58 25.05
N GLU A 60 22.50 -19.29 24.11
CA GLU A 60 22.17 -18.50 22.92
C GLU A 60 21.16 -19.24 22.03
N ASN A 61 21.35 -20.55 21.83
CA ASN A 61 20.40 -21.40 21.12
C ASN A 61 19.04 -21.46 21.81
N ALA A 62 18.99 -21.62 23.14
CA ALA A 62 17.74 -21.60 23.90
C ALA A 62 17.06 -20.22 23.80
N SER A 63 17.82 -19.13 23.95
CA SER A 63 17.31 -17.76 23.82
C SER A 63 16.69 -17.53 22.44
N ARG A 64 17.38 -17.95 21.37
CA ARG A 64 16.88 -17.86 19.98
C ARG A 64 15.59 -18.65 19.80
N GLN A 65 15.50 -19.88 20.31
CA GLN A 65 14.29 -20.70 20.23
C GLN A 65 13.11 -20.07 21.00
N ILE A 66 13.35 -19.57 22.21
CA ILE A 66 12.33 -18.87 23.00
C ILE A 66 11.85 -17.61 22.26
N GLY A 67 12.79 -16.81 21.73
CA GLY A 67 12.48 -15.62 20.95
C GLY A 67 11.62 -15.93 19.72
N GLU A 68 11.94 -17.01 19.00
CA GLU A 68 11.15 -17.48 17.85
C GLU A 68 9.73 -17.90 18.27
N GLN A 69 9.58 -18.65 19.36
CA GLN A 69 8.26 -19.05 19.85
C GLN A 69 7.42 -17.85 20.31
N LEU A 70 8.03 -16.88 21.01
CA LEU A 70 7.35 -15.64 21.40
C LEU A 70 6.93 -14.83 20.17
N LYS A 71 7.80 -14.68 19.18
CA LYS A 71 7.49 -14.01 17.91
C LYS A 71 6.29 -14.66 17.24
N LEU A 72 6.29 -15.99 17.11
CA LEU A 72 5.16 -16.72 16.51
C LEU A 72 3.89 -16.58 17.33
N HIS A 73 3.97 -16.57 18.65
CA HIS A 73 2.81 -16.31 19.51
C HIS A 73 2.22 -14.92 19.25
N TYR A 74 3.04 -13.87 19.17
CA TYR A 74 2.56 -12.53 18.83
C TYR A 74 1.97 -12.46 17.42
N LEU A 75 2.64 -13.04 16.43
CA LEU A 75 2.15 -13.08 15.04
C LEU A 75 0.77 -13.77 14.93
N ARG A 76 0.51 -14.79 15.75
CA ARG A 76 -0.78 -15.52 15.79
C ARG A 76 -1.89 -14.78 16.53
N THR A 77 -1.56 -13.98 17.55
CA THR A 77 -2.55 -13.45 18.51
C THR A 77 -2.80 -11.96 18.39
N GLN A 78 -1.92 -11.22 17.72
CA GLN A 78 -1.98 -9.78 17.60
C GLN A 78 -2.37 -9.35 16.19
N THR A 79 -2.94 -8.17 16.05
CA THR A 79 -3.26 -7.59 14.73
C THR A 79 -1.97 -7.12 14.01
N PRO A 80 -1.94 -7.10 12.67
CA PRO A 80 -0.79 -6.62 11.91
C PRO A 80 -0.28 -5.25 12.37
N ASP A 81 -1.20 -4.36 12.72
CA ASP A 81 -0.88 -3.01 13.21
C ASP A 81 -0.13 -3.01 14.53
N ARG A 82 -0.52 -3.90 15.45
CA ARG A 82 0.06 -3.95 16.80
C ARG A 82 1.40 -4.68 16.80
N ILE A 83 1.54 -5.70 15.94
CA ILE A 83 2.77 -6.50 15.78
C ILE A 83 3.95 -5.63 15.40
N VAL A 84 3.77 -4.70 14.46
CA VAL A 84 4.84 -3.80 14.02
C VAL A 84 5.46 -3.07 15.20
N HIS A 85 4.63 -2.56 16.12
CA HIS A 85 5.12 -1.82 17.30
C HIS A 85 5.74 -2.70 18.37
N LEU A 86 5.39 -3.98 18.41
CA LEU A 86 5.90 -4.93 19.40
C LEU A 86 7.20 -5.59 18.97
N LEU A 87 7.38 -5.83 17.67
CA LEU A 87 8.51 -6.60 17.13
C LEU A 87 9.62 -5.74 16.52
N HIS A 88 9.33 -4.49 16.14
CA HIS A 88 10.35 -3.60 15.59
C HIS A 88 10.71 -2.50 16.58
N SER A 89 12.02 -2.30 16.77
CA SER A 89 12.51 -1.11 17.46
C SER A 89 12.30 0.15 16.60
N PRO A 90 11.95 1.31 17.18
CA PRO A 90 11.91 2.59 16.46
C PRO A 90 13.22 2.97 15.75
N GLU A 91 14.34 2.35 16.12
CA GLU A 91 15.68 2.60 15.59
C GLU A 91 16.06 1.70 14.41
N GLU A 92 15.23 0.70 14.07
CA GLU A 92 15.48 -0.17 12.91
C GLU A 92 15.36 0.63 11.60
N ARG A 93 16.49 0.77 10.89
CA ARG A 93 16.58 1.54 9.64
C ARG A 93 15.84 0.88 8.46
N GLU A 94 15.67 -0.43 8.49
CA GLU A 94 15.03 -1.22 7.43
C GLU A 94 13.88 -2.02 8.02
N ARG A 95 12.67 -1.45 7.92
CA ARG A 95 11.46 -2.10 8.39
C ARG A 95 11.11 -3.25 7.46
N LYS A 96 11.12 -4.47 7.99
CA LYS A 96 10.72 -5.67 7.27
C LYS A 96 9.20 -5.83 7.31
N GLU A 97 8.64 -6.22 6.18
CA GLU A 97 7.22 -6.53 6.06
C GLU A 97 6.90 -7.83 6.81
N MET A 98 5.79 -7.81 7.52
CA MET A 98 5.27 -8.93 8.31
C MET A 98 4.14 -9.67 7.56
N TRP A 99 3.71 -9.17 6.42
CA TRP A 99 2.67 -9.76 5.58
C TRP A 99 2.81 -9.29 4.14
N PHE A 100 2.14 -9.98 3.22
CA PHE A 100 2.06 -9.56 1.82
C PHE A 100 0.63 -9.75 1.31
N ASP A 101 -0.03 -8.65 0.91
CA ASP A 101 -1.30 -8.71 0.19
C ASP A 101 -1.09 -8.10 -1.19
N PHE A 102 -1.34 -8.90 -2.23
CA PHE A 102 -1.17 -8.45 -3.59
C PHE A 102 -2.22 -7.39 -3.99
N GLY A 103 -3.37 -7.35 -3.31
CA GLY A 103 -4.48 -6.47 -3.65
C GLY A 103 -5.41 -7.08 -4.71
N PRO A 104 -6.02 -6.28 -5.61
CA PRO A 104 -7.08 -6.76 -6.50
C PRO A 104 -6.56 -7.59 -7.68
N PRO A 105 -7.42 -8.42 -8.31
CA PRO A 105 -7.09 -9.23 -9.49
C PRO A 105 -6.51 -8.39 -10.63
N ARG A 106 -5.35 -8.79 -11.16
CA ARG A 106 -4.60 -8.02 -12.16
C ARG A 106 -3.77 -8.93 -13.07
N THR A 107 -3.31 -8.38 -14.19
CA THR A 107 -2.43 -9.06 -15.14
C THR A 107 -1.00 -8.51 -15.06
N PHE A 108 0.01 -9.38 -14.95
CA PHE A 108 1.41 -8.98 -14.84
C PHE A 108 2.33 -9.85 -15.70
N THR A 109 3.48 -9.29 -16.09
CA THR A 109 4.65 -10.10 -16.48
C THR A 109 5.54 -10.31 -15.26
N ARG A 110 6.34 -11.39 -15.25
CA ARG A 110 7.33 -11.66 -14.18
C ARG A 110 8.27 -10.47 -13.92
N SER A 111 8.76 -9.83 -14.98
CA SER A 111 9.63 -8.66 -14.89
C SER A 111 8.91 -7.44 -14.30
N ASN A 112 7.62 -7.26 -14.64
CA ASN A 112 6.86 -6.13 -14.11
C ASN A 112 6.56 -6.35 -12.63
N PHE A 113 6.22 -7.57 -12.22
CA PHE A 113 6.08 -7.90 -10.79
C PHE A 113 7.37 -7.60 -10.01
N ARG A 114 8.51 -8.14 -10.43
CA ARG A 114 9.81 -7.92 -9.75
C ARG A 114 10.16 -6.44 -9.64
N ARG A 115 9.97 -5.65 -10.71
CA ARG A 115 10.20 -4.19 -10.68
C ARG A 115 9.41 -3.47 -9.58
N HIS A 116 8.20 -3.93 -9.28
CA HIS A 116 7.29 -3.27 -8.34
C HIS A 116 7.38 -3.76 -6.91
N PHE A 117 7.89 -4.98 -6.68
CA PHE A 117 7.85 -5.58 -5.34
C PHE A 117 9.24 -6.01 -4.84
N ASP A 118 10.30 -5.99 -5.66
CA ASP A 118 11.64 -6.37 -5.22
C ASP A 118 12.26 -5.38 -4.23
N HIS A 119 11.71 -4.18 -4.06
CA HIS A 119 12.14 -3.27 -2.99
C HIS A 119 11.66 -3.73 -1.59
N LEU A 120 10.68 -4.63 -1.51
CA LEU A 120 10.19 -5.15 -0.25
C LEU A 120 11.20 -6.12 0.38
N GLN A 121 11.38 -5.97 1.69
CA GLN A 121 12.11 -6.89 2.54
C GLN A 121 11.13 -7.53 3.52
N PHE A 122 11.30 -8.82 3.79
CA PHE A 122 10.36 -9.57 4.61
C PHE A 122 11.03 -10.12 5.86
N GLU A 123 10.24 -10.29 6.91
CA GLU A 123 10.61 -11.16 8.00
C GLU A 123 10.61 -12.63 7.57
N SER A 124 11.39 -13.45 8.27
CA SER A 124 11.42 -14.90 8.00
C SER A 124 10.08 -15.59 8.27
N ALA A 125 9.23 -15.00 9.12
CA ALA A 125 7.89 -15.46 9.43
C ALA A 125 6.88 -14.35 9.13
N LEU A 126 5.93 -14.63 8.25
CA LEU A 126 4.85 -13.72 7.88
C LEU A 126 3.55 -14.09 8.58
N GLN A 127 2.79 -13.09 9.00
CA GLN A 127 1.45 -13.26 9.56
C GLN A 127 0.47 -13.78 8.51
N TYR A 128 0.50 -13.23 7.30
CA TYR A 128 -0.26 -13.80 6.20
C TYR A 128 0.30 -13.40 4.84
N VAL A 129 -0.09 -14.17 3.83
CA VAL A 129 0.10 -13.88 2.42
C VAL A 129 -1.22 -14.05 1.69
N ALA A 130 -1.63 -13.06 0.91
CA ALA A 130 -2.88 -13.07 0.16
C ALA A 130 -2.65 -12.78 -1.33
N PHE A 131 -3.16 -13.67 -2.19
CA PHE A 131 -3.14 -13.53 -3.63
C PHE A 131 -4.56 -13.62 -4.20
N PRO A 132 -4.99 -12.62 -5.00
CA PRO A 132 -6.20 -12.74 -5.82
C PRO A 132 -5.95 -13.67 -7.00
N ARG A 133 -6.95 -13.77 -7.88
CA ARG A 133 -6.76 -14.36 -9.20
C ARG A 133 -5.84 -13.47 -10.04
N ILE A 134 -4.56 -13.85 -10.14
CA ILE A 134 -3.57 -13.14 -10.95
C ILE A 134 -3.39 -13.84 -12.30
N HIS A 135 -3.26 -13.04 -13.36
CA HIS A 135 -2.89 -13.56 -14.69
C HIS A 135 -1.44 -13.21 -14.97
N LEU A 136 -0.56 -14.23 -14.97
CA LEU A 136 0.86 -14.04 -15.26
C LEU A 136 1.11 -14.28 -16.76
N GLU A 137 1.39 -13.20 -17.50
CA GLU A 137 1.72 -13.25 -18.93
C GLU A 137 3.07 -13.97 -19.14
N ASN A 138 3.04 -15.09 -19.86
CA ASN A 138 4.22 -15.79 -20.31
C ASN A 138 4.52 -15.42 -21.77
N LYS A 139 5.53 -14.58 -22.02
CA LYS A 139 6.00 -14.19 -23.37
C LYS A 139 6.48 -15.35 -24.28
N LYS A 140 6.42 -16.60 -23.82
CA LYS A 140 6.96 -17.78 -24.53
C LYS A 140 5.97 -18.93 -24.76
N ASP A 141 4.72 -18.83 -24.31
CA ASP A 141 3.75 -19.93 -24.45
C ASP A 141 2.79 -19.77 -25.65
N ASP A 142 2.96 -18.75 -26.50
CA ASP A 142 2.13 -18.53 -27.70
C ASP A 142 2.41 -19.51 -28.85
N ILE A 143 3.26 -20.53 -28.65
CA ILE A 143 3.45 -21.61 -29.62
C ILE A 143 3.39 -22.94 -28.89
N SER A 144 2.24 -23.62 -29.01
CA SER A 144 1.93 -25.02 -28.65
C SER A 144 1.29 -25.32 -27.26
N ASN A 145 -0.05 -25.27 -27.20
CA ASN A 145 -0.90 -26.44 -26.95
C ASN A 145 -2.36 -26.02 -26.69
N THR A 146 -3.29 -26.53 -27.48
CA THR A 146 -4.75 -26.33 -27.39
C THR A 146 -5.44 -27.13 -26.26
N ARG A 147 -4.71 -27.53 -25.22
CA ARG A 147 -5.28 -28.16 -24.01
C ARG A 147 -5.21 -27.14 -22.88
N GLN A 148 -6.34 -26.84 -22.23
CA GLN A 148 -6.41 -25.99 -21.04
C GLN A 148 -5.43 -26.53 -19.98
N LYS A 149 -4.26 -25.90 -19.87
CA LYS A 149 -3.21 -26.27 -18.92
C LYS A 149 -3.59 -25.71 -17.55
N SER A 150 -3.42 -26.51 -16.50
CA SER A 150 -3.62 -26.05 -15.11
C SER A 150 -2.76 -24.83 -14.82
N ARG A 151 -3.23 -23.97 -13.91
CA ARG A 151 -2.48 -22.80 -13.47
C ARG A 151 -1.23 -23.21 -12.72
N THR A 152 -0.16 -22.43 -12.90
CA THR A 152 1.14 -22.64 -12.23
C THR A 152 1.75 -21.34 -11.73
N ASP A 153 1.04 -20.21 -11.88
CA ASP A 153 1.54 -18.87 -11.59
C ASP A 153 1.90 -18.68 -10.11
N MET A 154 1.18 -19.32 -9.17
CA MET A 154 1.53 -19.26 -7.75
C MET A 154 2.93 -19.79 -7.43
N THR A 155 3.47 -20.73 -8.22
CA THR A 155 4.85 -21.20 -8.02
C THR A 155 5.88 -20.07 -8.14
N PHE A 156 5.64 -19.10 -9.03
CA PHE A 156 6.52 -17.94 -9.19
C PHE A 156 6.47 -17.03 -7.96
N PHE A 157 5.29 -16.70 -7.46
CA PHE A 157 5.14 -15.77 -6.34
C PHE A 157 5.66 -16.34 -5.02
N PHE A 158 5.41 -17.62 -4.73
CA PHE A 158 5.97 -18.25 -3.54
C PHE A 158 7.48 -18.50 -3.65
N ASN A 159 8.01 -18.79 -4.84
CA ASN A 159 9.47 -18.81 -5.03
C ASN A 159 10.11 -17.45 -4.79
N TRP A 160 9.46 -16.37 -5.21
CA TRP A 160 9.90 -15.02 -4.89
C TRP A 160 9.91 -14.76 -3.37
N LEU A 161 8.88 -15.18 -2.63
CA LEU A 161 8.88 -15.09 -1.16
C LEU A 161 10.04 -15.89 -0.52
N LYS A 162 10.33 -17.08 -1.06
CA LYS A 162 11.49 -17.89 -0.64
C LYS A 162 12.82 -17.20 -0.92
N GLU A 163 12.99 -16.61 -2.11
CA GLU A 163 14.16 -15.79 -2.46
C GLU A 163 14.33 -14.61 -1.50
N LYS A 164 13.22 -14.06 -0.98
CA LYS A 164 13.20 -13.00 0.03
C LYS A 164 13.45 -13.48 1.47
N GLY A 165 13.70 -14.78 1.67
CA GLY A 165 14.04 -15.36 2.97
C GLY A 165 12.85 -15.75 3.85
N VAL A 166 11.63 -15.77 3.29
CA VAL A 166 10.43 -16.23 4.00
C VAL A 166 10.50 -17.75 4.17
N LYS A 167 10.38 -18.21 5.43
CA LYS A 167 10.44 -19.62 5.82
C LYS A 167 9.12 -20.12 6.42
N ARG A 168 8.30 -19.21 6.96
CA ARG A 168 7.00 -19.55 7.57
C ARG A 168 5.95 -18.51 7.22
N ILE A 169 4.73 -18.96 6.92
CA ILE A 169 3.57 -18.10 6.70
C ILE A 169 2.43 -18.61 7.57
N LEU A 170 1.95 -17.80 8.50
CA LEU A 170 0.89 -18.26 9.40
C LEU A 170 -0.46 -18.44 8.68
N LYS A 171 -0.78 -17.61 7.70
CA LYS A 171 -2.01 -17.77 6.90
C LYS A 171 -1.76 -17.52 5.42
N VAL A 172 -2.03 -18.52 4.59
CA VAL A 172 -1.97 -18.41 3.13
C VAL A 172 -3.40 -18.30 2.59
N ILE A 173 -3.67 -17.26 1.81
CA ILE A 173 -4.97 -17.02 1.16
C ILE A 173 -4.72 -16.93 -0.35
N VAL A 174 -5.32 -17.82 -1.12
CA VAL A 174 -5.21 -17.82 -2.59
C VAL A 174 -6.60 -17.96 -3.20
N ASP A 175 -6.96 -17.01 -4.05
CA ASP A 175 -8.20 -17.10 -4.82
C ASP A 175 -8.03 -18.00 -6.05
N ASP A 176 -8.60 -19.20 -5.95
CA ASP A 176 -8.52 -20.26 -6.97
C ASP A 176 -9.88 -20.91 -7.25
N LEU A 177 -10.98 -20.18 -6.97
CA LEU A 177 -12.36 -20.68 -7.09
C LEU A 177 -12.77 -20.89 -8.55
N GLU A 178 -12.28 -20.03 -9.44
CA GLU A 178 -12.65 -20.04 -10.85
C GLU A 178 -11.71 -20.94 -11.67
N PRO A 179 -12.21 -21.71 -12.65
CA PRO A 179 -11.36 -22.49 -13.56
C PRO A 179 -10.59 -21.58 -14.56
N PRO A 180 -9.46 -22.01 -15.13
CA PRO A 180 -8.69 -23.19 -14.73
C PRO A 180 -8.08 -23.00 -13.33
N HIS A 181 -7.98 -24.08 -12.57
CA HIS A 181 -7.40 -24.08 -11.22
C HIS A 181 -5.91 -24.45 -11.22
N HIS A 182 -5.25 -24.25 -10.08
CA HIS A 182 -3.92 -24.81 -9.82
C HIS A 182 -4.00 -26.34 -9.62
N SER A 183 -3.06 -27.07 -10.21
CA SER A 183 -2.93 -28.51 -9.96
C SER A 183 -2.32 -28.77 -8.58
N ASP A 184 -2.53 -29.97 -8.03
CA ASP A 184 -1.92 -30.41 -6.77
C ASP A 184 -0.41 -30.23 -6.76
N GLU A 185 0.28 -30.71 -7.81
CA GLU A 185 1.73 -30.55 -8.00
C GLU A 185 2.17 -29.09 -7.92
N SER A 186 1.38 -28.17 -8.49
CA SER A 186 1.71 -26.73 -8.46
C SER A 186 1.52 -26.12 -7.07
N ILE A 187 0.52 -26.57 -6.31
CA ILE A 187 0.30 -26.15 -4.92
C ILE A 187 1.43 -26.67 -4.04
N GLU A 188 1.78 -27.95 -4.17
CA GLU A 188 2.91 -28.59 -3.46
C GLU A 188 4.19 -27.81 -3.71
N LYS A 189 4.53 -27.54 -4.97
CA LYS A 189 5.73 -26.81 -5.37
C LYS A 189 5.75 -25.36 -4.88
N ALA A 190 4.59 -24.69 -4.87
CA ALA A 190 4.49 -23.33 -4.37
C ALA A 190 4.84 -23.29 -2.88
N LEU A 191 4.22 -24.15 -2.07
CA LEU A 191 4.35 -24.17 -0.61
C LEU A 191 5.57 -24.97 -0.12
N GLU A 192 6.27 -25.68 -1.00
CA GLU A 192 7.47 -26.43 -0.66
C GLU A 192 8.50 -25.56 0.07
N SER A 193 9.01 -26.08 1.18
CA SER A 193 9.98 -25.43 2.08
C SER A 193 9.49 -24.17 2.79
N ILE A 194 8.18 -23.94 2.83
CA ILE A 194 7.54 -22.93 3.68
C ILE A 194 6.64 -23.64 4.68
N ASP A 195 6.83 -23.38 5.97
CA ASP A 195 5.91 -23.85 7.00
C ASP A 195 4.62 -23.02 6.95
N VAL A 196 3.47 -23.68 6.84
CA VAL A 196 2.16 -23.02 6.80
C VAL A 196 1.31 -23.47 7.98
N ASP A 197 0.80 -22.52 8.78
CA ASP A 197 -0.10 -22.81 9.91
C ASP A 197 -1.57 -22.91 9.46
N VAL A 198 -2.02 -21.99 8.59
CA VAL A 198 -3.41 -21.88 8.11
C VAL A 198 -3.45 -21.79 6.60
N LEU A 199 -4.25 -22.64 5.94
CA LEU A 199 -4.37 -22.68 4.49
C LEU A 199 -5.82 -22.39 4.04
N ASP A 200 -6.01 -21.25 3.37
CA ASP A 200 -7.24 -20.85 2.64
C ASP A 200 -6.92 -20.77 1.14
N TRP A 201 -6.58 -21.92 0.55
CA TRP A 201 -6.42 -22.04 -0.90
C TRP A 201 -7.76 -22.39 -1.51
N ARG A 202 -8.42 -21.42 -2.16
CA ARG A 202 -9.83 -21.51 -2.51
C ARG A 202 -10.10 -22.32 -3.78
N ARG A 203 -9.44 -23.46 -3.93
CA ARG A 203 -9.73 -24.42 -5.00
C ARG A 203 -10.78 -25.41 -4.49
N PRO A 204 -11.86 -25.67 -5.25
CA PRO A 204 -12.79 -26.73 -4.89
C PRO A 204 -12.09 -28.09 -4.73
N ASP A 205 -12.52 -28.85 -3.72
CA ASP A 205 -12.18 -30.24 -3.50
C ASP A 205 -10.65 -30.51 -3.46
N LEU A 206 -9.92 -29.77 -2.63
CA LEU A 206 -8.49 -30.00 -2.39
C LEU A 206 -8.20 -31.45 -1.98
N ASP A 207 -7.18 -32.04 -2.60
CA ASP A 207 -6.76 -33.41 -2.33
C ASP A 207 -6.11 -33.52 -0.93
N PRO A 208 -6.52 -34.49 -0.08
CA PRO A 208 -5.97 -34.60 1.26
C PRO A 208 -4.51 -35.08 1.30
N VAL A 209 -4.03 -35.81 0.28
CA VAL A 209 -2.62 -36.22 0.20
C VAL A 209 -1.73 -35.01 -0.06
N THR A 210 -2.18 -34.11 -0.95
CA THR A 210 -1.58 -32.80 -1.21
C THR A 210 -1.50 -31.98 0.07
N LEU A 211 -2.59 -31.90 0.83
CA LEU A 211 -2.63 -31.23 2.14
C LEU A 211 -1.66 -31.85 3.14
N ALA A 212 -1.51 -33.17 3.17
CA ALA A 212 -0.57 -33.85 4.05
C ALA A 212 0.90 -33.57 3.67
N ARG A 213 1.21 -33.44 2.38
CA ARG A 213 2.57 -33.11 1.90
C ARG A 213 2.98 -31.68 2.26
N VAL A 214 2.07 -30.71 2.13
CA VAL A 214 2.35 -29.31 2.51
C VAL A 214 2.13 -29.05 4.01
N GLY A 215 1.48 -29.97 4.72
CA GLY A 215 0.86 -29.73 6.02
C GLY A 215 1.69 -30.04 7.26
N LYS A 216 3.03 -30.03 7.19
CA LYS A 216 3.90 -30.37 8.35
C LYS A 216 3.62 -29.53 9.61
N CYS A 217 3.16 -28.30 9.43
CA CYS A 217 2.78 -27.38 10.51
C CYS A 217 1.31 -26.95 10.43
N LEU A 218 0.51 -27.57 9.55
CA LEU A 218 -0.84 -27.12 9.25
C LEU A 218 -1.75 -27.41 10.43
N ARG A 219 -2.39 -26.36 10.92
CA ARG A 219 -3.29 -26.38 12.07
C ARG A 219 -4.73 -26.13 11.66
N GLU A 220 -4.95 -25.34 10.63
CA GLU A 220 -6.31 -24.96 10.21
C GLU A 220 -6.38 -24.93 8.68
N VAL A 221 -7.47 -25.45 8.11
CA VAL A 221 -7.68 -25.47 6.66
C VAL A 221 -9.10 -24.98 6.33
N TYR A 222 -9.20 -24.10 5.33
CA TYR A 222 -10.46 -23.65 4.76
C TYR A 222 -10.67 -24.35 3.42
N LEU A 223 -11.65 -25.26 3.40
CA LEU A 223 -11.93 -26.12 2.27
C LEU A 223 -13.17 -25.63 1.52
N GLN A 224 -13.03 -25.49 0.21
CA GLN A 224 -14.14 -25.25 -0.70
C GLN A 224 -14.67 -26.62 -1.14
N TRP A 225 -15.89 -26.97 -0.72
CA TRP A 225 -16.49 -28.27 -0.95
C TRP A 225 -17.60 -28.17 -2.01
N SER A 226 -17.47 -28.95 -3.09
CA SER A 226 -18.44 -29.01 -4.19
C SER A 226 -19.79 -29.68 -3.84
N GLY A 227 -19.99 -30.11 -2.60
CA GLY A 227 -21.17 -30.90 -2.22
C GLY A 227 -21.04 -32.41 -2.48
N ARG A 228 -19.96 -32.87 -3.13
CA ARG A 228 -19.75 -34.29 -3.45
C ARG A 228 -19.36 -35.10 -2.20
N ASN A 229 -20.11 -36.16 -1.89
CA ASN A 229 -19.80 -37.03 -0.76
C ASN A 229 -18.51 -37.85 -0.95
N THR A 230 -18.07 -38.07 -2.20
CA THR A 230 -16.79 -38.74 -2.48
C THR A 230 -15.61 -37.96 -1.89
N VAL A 231 -15.68 -36.63 -1.91
CA VAL A 231 -14.66 -35.73 -1.36
C VAL A 231 -14.62 -35.83 0.17
N LEU A 232 -15.79 -35.76 0.81
CA LEU A 232 -15.90 -35.99 2.26
C LEU A 232 -15.39 -37.38 2.68
N ARG A 233 -15.58 -38.41 1.84
CA ARG A 233 -15.03 -39.74 2.09
C ARG A 233 -13.51 -39.75 2.02
N ALA A 234 -12.92 -39.19 0.97
CA ALA A 234 -11.46 -39.08 0.82
C ALA A 234 -10.84 -38.31 1.99
N TRP A 235 -11.41 -37.18 2.40
CA TRP A 235 -10.92 -36.40 3.54
C TRP A 235 -10.94 -37.15 4.87
N SER A 236 -11.90 -38.07 5.08
CA SER A 236 -12.03 -38.84 6.33
C SER A 236 -11.36 -40.21 6.31
N GLU A 237 -10.69 -40.59 5.22
CA GLU A 237 -10.00 -41.88 5.12
C GLU A 237 -8.69 -41.90 5.93
N PRO A 238 -8.12 -43.08 6.24
CA PRO A 238 -6.87 -43.17 7.02
C PRO A 238 -5.66 -42.46 6.39
N ASP A 239 -5.60 -42.40 5.06
CA ASP A 239 -4.58 -41.67 4.31
C ASP A 239 -4.99 -40.22 3.99
N GLY A 240 -6.14 -39.79 4.50
CA GLY A 240 -6.66 -38.43 4.38
C GLY A 240 -6.14 -37.50 5.48
N PHE A 241 -7.04 -36.74 6.12
CA PHE A 241 -6.64 -35.78 7.16
C PHE A 241 -5.94 -36.39 8.37
N ALA A 242 -6.14 -37.68 8.65
CA ALA A 242 -5.43 -38.39 9.73
C ALA A 242 -3.90 -38.38 9.56
N LYS A 243 -3.38 -38.12 8.34
CA LYS A 243 -1.95 -37.90 8.07
C LYS A 243 -1.45 -36.51 8.44
N ILE A 244 -2.32 -35.63 8.94
CA ILE A 244 -2.02 -34.26 9.36
C ILE A 244 -2.29 -34.14 10.87
N PRO A 245 -1.48 -34.78 11.74
CA PRO A 245 -1.74 -34.84 13.18
C PRO A 245 -1.71 -33.47 13.88
N THR A 246 -1.16 -32.44 13.21
CA THR A 246 -1.13 -31.05 13.70
C THR A 246 -2.44 -30.30 13.49
N LEU A 247 -3.36 -30.84 12.69
CA LEU A 247 -4.62 -30.20 12.32
C LEU A 247 -5.55 -30.10 13.52
N LYS A 248 -6.01 -28.89 13.82
CA LYS A 248 -6.90 -28.54 14.95
C LYS A 248 -8.30 -28.20 14.50
N SER A 249 -8.45 -27.56 13.33
CA SER A 249 -9.77 -27.22 12.79
C SER A 249 -9.83 -27.38 11.27
N THR A 250 -11.03 -27.63 10.76
CA THR A 250 -11.33 -27.72 9.34
C THR A 250 -12.61 -26.94 9.07
N HIS A 251 -12.52 -25.88 8.28
CA HIS A 251 -13.66 -25.05 7.88
C HIS A 251 -14.19 -25.52 6.54
N LEU A 252 -15.42 -26.02 6.54
CA LEU A 252 -16.10 -26.46 5.32
C LEU A 252 -16.96 -25.33 4.77
N ASN A 253 -16.65 -24.86 3.56
CA ASN A 253 -17.46 -23.91 2.80
C ASN A 253 -18.08 -24.62 1.61
N GLN A 254 -19.40 -24.72 1.57
CA GLN A 254 -20.09 -25.30 0.42
C GLN A 254 -20.12 -24.29 -0.73
N VAL A 255 -19.60 -24.66 -1.90
CA VAL A 255 -19.54 -23.79 -3.09
C VAL A 255 -20.55 -24.15 -4.17
N GLU A 256 -21.11 -25.36 -4.12
CA GLU A 256 -22.15 -25.83 -5.05
C GLU A 256 -23.31 -26.46 -4.27
N GLU A 257 -24.56 -26.21 -4.68
CA GLU A 257 -25.78 -26.73 -4.04
C GLU A 257 -26.45 -27.84 -4.87
N LEU A 258 -25.72 -28.94 -5.13
CA LEU A 258 -26.23 -30.06 -5.93
C LEU A 258 -27.21 -30.97 -5.15
N GLU A 259 -26.99 -31.13 -3.86
CA GLU A 259 -27.72 -32.04 -2.98
C GLU A 259 -28.64 -31.28 -2.02
N SER A 260 -29.70 -31.94 -1.52
CA SER A 260 -30.58 -31.32 -0.53
C SER A 260 -29.83 -30.99 0.78
N GLY A 261 -30.20 -29.90 1.46
CA GLY A 261 -29.59 -29.54 2.75
C GLY A 261 -29.69 -30.64 3.82
N LYS A 262 -30.75 -31.47 3.78
CA LYS A 262 -30.86 -32.67 4.65
C LYS A 262 -29.77 -33.69 4.33
N ARG A 263 -29.58 -34.01 3.04
CA ARG A 263 -28.58 -34.96 2.57
C ARG A 263 -27.16 -34.48 2.87
N ASN A 264 -26.89 -33.19 2.70
CA ASN A 264 -25.58 -32.61 3.05
C ASN A 264 -25.28 -32.70 4.54
N ARG A 265 -26.26 -32.40 5.40
CA ARG A 265 -26.11 -32.57 6.86
C ARG A 265 -25.80 -34.02 7.23
N GLU A 266 -26.53 -34.99 6.66
CA GLU A 266 -26.27 -36.41 6.88
C GLU A 266 -24.85 -36.82 6.41
N ASN A 267 -24.43 -36.35 5.23
CA ASN A 267 -23.10 -36.62 4.69
C ASN A 267 -21.98 -36.04 5.58
N ILE A 268 -22.15 -34.82 6.10
CA ILE A 268 -21.20 -34.17 7.02
C ILE A 268 -21.14 -34.90 8.37
N GLU A 269 -22.28 -35.33 8.91
CA GLU A 269 -22.32 -36.12 10.15
C GLU A 269 -21.61 -37.47 9.98
N GLU A 270 -21.77 -38.13 8.83
CA GLU A 270 -21.07 -39.37 8.53
C GLU A 270 -19.57 -39.15 8.35
N PHE A 271 -19.17 -38.05 7.68
CA PHE A 271 -17.79 -37.60 7.56
C PHE A 271 -17.12 -37.43 8.92
N GLU A 272 -17.73 -36.67 9.82
CA GLU A 272 -17.21 -36.45 11.17
C GLU A 272 -17.06 -37.76 11.96
N LYS A 273 -18.01 -38.68 11.81
CA LYS A 273 -17.94 -40.01 12.45
C LYS A 273 -16.76 -40.83 11.91
N ARG A 274 -16.57 -40.86 10.59
CA ARG A 274 -15.43 -41.55 9.96
C ARG A 274 -14.11 -40.93 10.39
N LEU A 275 -14.01 -39.60 10.37
CA LEU A 275 -12.80 -38.87 10.75
C LEU A 275 -12.40 -39.18 12.20
N ARG A 276 -13.35 -39.16 13.15
CA ARG A 276 -13.08 -39.55 14.55
C ARG A 276 -12.60 -41.00 14.70
N LYS A 277 -13.09 -41.90 13.84
CA LYS A 277 -12.71 -43.32 13.88
C LYS A 277 -11.31 -43.55 13.30
N THR A 278 -10.92 -42.77 12.28
CA THR A 278 -9.63 -42.91 11.60
C THR A 278 -8.52 -42.08 12.24
N TRP A 279 -8.85 -41.11 13.10
CA TRP A 279 -7.87 -40.27 13.77
C TRP A 279 -6.97 -41.05 14.74
N PRO A 280 -5.68 -40.70 14.88
CA PRO A 280 -4.79 -41.31 15.86
C PRO A 280 -5.35 -41.23 17.29
N HIS A 281 -5.41 -42.37 17.99
CA HIS A 281 -6.04 -42.47 19.33
C HIS A 281 -5.40 -41.59 20.41
N GLU A 282 -4.14 -41.21 20.25
CA GLU A 282 -3.38 -40.38 21.20
C GLU A 282 -3.66 -38.87 21.02
N LEU A 283 -4.36 -38.48 19.95
CA LEU A 283 -4.60 -37.09 19.59
C LEU A 283 -6.10 -36.80 19.50
N SER A 284 -6.48 -35.55 19.78
CA SER A 284 -7.83 -35.09 19.52
C SER A 284 -8.05 -34.87 18.02
N PRO A 285 -9.16 -35.36 17.44
CA PRO A 285 -9.53 -35.05 16.06
C PRO A 285 -9.81 -33.55 15.89
N PRO A 286 -9.63 -33.00 14.68
CA PRO A 286 -9.86 -31.59 14.43
C PRO A 286 -11.34 -31.25 14.57
N GLU A 287 -11.62 -30.04 15.04
CA GLU A 287 -12.97 -29.48 15.02
C GLU A 287 -13.42 -29.24 13.58
N VAL A 288 -14.56 -29.82 13.21
CA VAL A 288 -15.17 -29.59 11.89
C VAL A 288 -16.17 -28.45 12.01
N ILE A 289 -15.83 -27.33 11.41
CA ILE A 289 -16.67 -26.14 11.35
C ILE A 289 -17.52 -26.27 10.09
N ARG A 290 -18.80 -26.61 10.31
CA ARG A 290 -19.76 -26.91 9.24
C ARG A 290 -20.08 -25.67 8.39
N PRO A 291 -20.53 -25.84 7.14
CA PRO A 291 -21.04 -24.74 6.33
C PRO A 291 -22.18 -24.03 7.06
N LYS A 292 -22.20 -22.69 7.02
CA LYS A 292 -23.34 -21.93 7.54
C LYS A 292 -24.58 -22.31 6.73
N PRO A 293 -25.76 -22.52 7.38
CA PRO A 293 -27.00 -22.74 6.64
C PRO A 293 -27.22 -21.55 5.70
N THR A 294 -27.52 -21.81 4.43
CA THR A 294 -28.04 -20.80 3.50
C THR A 294 -29.44 -20.38 3.98
N GLY A 295 -29.48 -19.54 5.01
CA GLY A 295 -30.63 -18.78 5.47
C GLY A 295 -30.26 -17.31 5.36
N ASP A 296 -30.96 -16.59 4.49
CA ASP A 296 -30.86 -15.15 4.23
C ASP A 296 -29.55 -14.64 3.60
N ILE A 297 -29.27 -15.06 2.37
CA ILE A 297 -28.62 -14.18 1.39
C ILE A 297 -29.47 -14.21 0.11
N PHE A 298 -30.37 -13.23 0.03
CA PHE A 298 -31.04 -12.68 -1.15
C PHE A 298 -31.39 -13.63 -2.30
N GLN A 299 -32.68 -13.94 -2.38
CA GLN A 299 -33.42 -13.99 -3.64
C GLN A 299 -32.79 -13.03 -4.65
N GLU A 300 -32.44 -13.55 -5.83
CA GLU A 300 -32.29 -12.75 -7.04
C GLU A 300 -33.59 -11.96 -7.25
N GLY A 301 -33.60 -10.74 -6.72
CA GLY A 301 -34.45 -9.68 -7.22
C GLY A 301 -33.89 -9.29 -8.57
N GLY A 302 -34.32 -10.01 -9.62
CA GLY A 302 -34.25 -9.52 -10.99
C GLY A 302 -35.03 -8.21 -11.08
N LEU A 303 -34.39 -7.11 -10.73
CA LEU A 303 -34.83 -5.79 -11.17
C LEU A 303 -34.43 -5.71 -12.64
N GLN A 304 -35.40 -5.98 -13.51
CA GLN A 304 -35.40 -5.41 -14.85
C GLN A 304 -35.25 -3.89 -14.70
N LEU A 305 -34.02 -3.39 -14.84
CA LEU A 305 -33.85 -2.00 -15.24
C LEU A 305 -34.36 -1.92 -16.68
N SER A 306 -35.47 -1.23 -16.85
CA SER A 306 -35.90 -0.76 -18.15
C SER A 306 -34.79 0.09 -18.74
N ASP A 307 -34.17 -0.40 -19.83
CA ASP A 307 -33.41 0.41 -20.76
C ASP A 307 -34.35 1.46 -21.35
N GLN A 308 -34.39 2.63 -20.74
CA GLN A 308 -34.77 3.85 -21.45
C GLN A 308 -33.51 4.42 -22.09
N LEU A 309 -33.25 3.93 -23.30
CA LEU A 309 -32.42 4.60 -24.29
C LEU A 309 -32.97 6.01 -24.50
N SER A 310 -32.38 7.02 -23.86
CA SER A 310 -32.32 8.35 -24.44
C SER A 310 -31.14 8.36 -25.41
N HIS A 311 -31.43 8.05 -26.67
CA HIS A 311 -30.58 8.45 -27.78
C HIS A 311 -30.56 9.98 -27.82
N ASN A 312 -29.55 10.58 -27.19
CA ASN A 312 -29.08 11.88 -27.61
C ASN A 312 -27.77 11.66 -28.36
N ASP A 313 -27.82 11.97 -29.66
CA ASP A 313 -26.68 12.02 -30.57
C ASP A 313 -25.54 12.82 -29.94
N GLN A 314 -24.52 12.12 -29.44
CA GLN A 314 -23.33 12.77 -28.93
C GLN A 314 -22.47 13.19 -30.11
N ARG A 315 -22.48 14.51 -30.36
CA ARG A 315 -21.47 15.20 -31.14
C ARG A 315 -20.08 14.88 -30.58
N PRO A 316 -19.02 14.88 -31.42
CA PRO A 316 -17.65 14.76 -30.93
C PRO A 316 -17.37 15.86 -29.90
N ILE A 317 -17.03 15.48 -28.67
CA ILE A 317 -16.71 16.43 -27.59
C ILE A 317 -15.29 16.95 -27.82
N ASP A 318 -15.17 18.27 -27.94
CA ASP A 318 -13.92 19.00 -28.15
C ASP A 318 -13.02 18.85 -26.91
N PRO A 319 -11.75 18.42 -27.05
CA PRO A 319 -10.83 18.31 -25.92
C PRO A 319 -10.68 19.61 -25.15
N HIS A 320 -10.74 19.52 -23.83
CA HIS A 320 -10.54 20.67 -22.94
C HIS A 320 -9.18 21.32 -23.22
N LYS A 321 -9.16 22.63 -23.48
CA LYS A 321 -7.95 23.43 -23.79
C LYS A 321 -6.76 23.16 -22.87
N TRP A 322 -7.02 23.03 -21.57
CA TRP A 322 -6.04 22.61 -20.55
C TRP A 322 -5.36 21.28 -20.88
N MET A 323 -6.15 20.24 -21.18
CA MET A 323 -5.66 18.88 -21.42
C MET A 323 -4.87 18.79 -22.72
N GLN A 324 -5.31 19.48 -23.78
CA GLN A 324 -4.56 19.57 -25.03
C GLN A 324 -3.21 20.25 -24.81
N CYS A 325 -3.20 21.43 -24.17
CA CYS A 325 -1.97 22.17 -23.91
C CYS A 325 -0.95 21.35 -23.10
N MET A 326 -1.39 20.73 -22.01
CA MET A 326 -0.49 19.94 -21.16
C MET A 326 -0.10 18.61 -21.80
N GLY A 327 -0.98 18.01 -22.61
CA GLY A 327 -0.68 16.82 -23.40
C GLY A 327 0.42 17.09 -24.43
N ASP A 328 0.30 18.17 -25.20
CA ASP A 328 1.28 18.60 -26.18
C ASP A 328 2.63 18.90 -25.50
N PHE A 329 2.64 19.74 -24.46
CA PHE A 329 3.87 20.03 -23.73
C PHE A 329 4.53 18.78 -23.15
N ALA A 330 3.76 17.91 -22.49
CA ALA A 330 4.29 16.68 -21.91
C ALA A 330 4.88 15.73 -22.97
N SER A 331 4.31 15.69 -24.17
CA SER A 331 4.80 14.85 -25.27
C SER A 331 6.22 15.24 -25.70
N TYR A 332 6.54 16.53 -25.76
CA TYR A 332 7.88 17.03 -26.09
C TYR A 332 8.81 17.02 -24.88
N PHE A 333 8.32 17.43 -23.71
CA PHE A 333 9.12 17.47 -22.48
C PHE A 333 9.71 16.09 -22.13
N ARG A 334 8.91 15.02 -22.27
CA ARG A 334 9.35 13.63 -22.02
C ARG A 334 10.46 13.15 -22.96
N GLN A 335 10.73 13.86 -24.06
CA GLN A 335 11.78 13.49 -25.02
C GLN A 335 13.17 13.98 -24.61
N ILE A 336 13.26 14.96 -23.69
CA ILE A 336 14.52 15.54 -23.21
C ILE A 336 15.40 14.45 -22.58
N GLN A 337 16.59 14.26 -23.13
CA GLN A 337 17.46 13.11 -22.83
C GLN A 337 17.87 13.03 -21.36
N VAL A 338 18.14 14.17 -20.72
CA VAL A 338 18.58 14.26 -19.30
C VAL A 338 17.58 13.63 -18.33
N LEU A 339 16.29 13.54 -18.68
CA LEU A 339 15.29 12.86 -17.86
C LEU A 339 15.52 11.35 -17.70
N ARG A 340 16.30 10.74 -18.61
CA ARG A 340 16.58 9.29 -18.66
C ARG A 340 18.01 8.94 -18.24
N GLU A 341 18.84 9.94 -17.99
CA GLU A 341 20.24 9.74 -17.63
C GLU A 341 20.38 9.38 -16.14
N PRO A 342 21.33 8.50 -15.78
CA PRO A 342 21.59 8.18 -14.39
C PRO A 342 22.11 9.42 -13.66
N VAL A 343 21.46 9.76 -12.55
CA VAL A 343 21.83 10.93 -11.76
C VAL A 343 23.02 10.59 -10.85
N THR A 344 24.13 11.31 -11.02
CA THR A 344 25.34 11.17 -10.20
C THR A 344 25.21 11.84 -8.83
N ASP A 345 24.46 12.94 -8.78
CA ASP A 345 24.19 13.71 -7.58
C ASP A 345 22.78 13.44 -7.04
N GLN A 346 22.68 12.69 -5.93
CA GLN A 346 21.39 12.33 -5.34
C GLN A 346 20.49 13.54 -5.01
N SER A 347 21.06 14.73 -4.76
CA SER A 347 20.28 15.96 -4.52
C SER A 347 19.56 16.48 -5.76
N LEU A 348 19.94 16.00 -6.95
CA LEU A 348 19.33 16.29 -8.25
C LEU A 348 18.58 15.07 -8.82
N GLY A 349 18.15 14.15 -7.96
CA GLY A 349 17.30 13.02 -8.36
C GLY A 349 15.93 13.44 -8.92
N PRO A 350 15.23 12.52 -9.61
CA PRO A 350 13.86 12.71 -10.07
C PRO A 350 12.90 13.22 -8.98
N VAL A 351 11.95 14.08 -9.34
CA VAL A 351 10.90 14.50 -8.40
C VAL A 351 10.07 13.28 -7.99
N GLN A 352 9.87 13.13 -6.68
CA GLN A 352 9.13 12.00 -6.11
C GLN A 352 7.79 12.48 -5.53
N VAL A 353 6.71 11.84 -5.95
CA VAL A 353 5.35 12.12 -5.51
C VAL A 353 4.81 10.88 -4.80
N ALA A 354 4.35 11.04 -3.56
CA ALA A 354 3.58 10.02 -2.86
C ALA A 354 2.09 10.16 -3.19
N LEU A 355 1.50 9.09 -3.72
CA LEU A 355 0.05 8.97 -3.88
C LEU A 355 -0.49 8.22 -2.66
N ILE A 356 -1.25 8.90 -1.79
CA ILE A 356 -1.89 8.29 -0.64
C ILE A 356 -3.37 8.10 -0.99
N ASP A 357 -3.68 6.92 -1.51
CA ASP A 357 -5.00 6.54 -2.01
C ASP A 357 -5.19 5.01 -1.93
N ASP A 358 -6.22 4.48 -2.57
CA ASP A 358 -6.52 3.04 -2.64
C ASP A 358 -5.53 2.22 -3.50
N GLY A 359 -4.55 2.90 -4.10
CA GLY A 359 -3.45 2.31 -4.86
C GLY A 359 -3.66 2.39 -6.39
N PRO A 360 -2.63 2.79 -7.16
CA PRO A 360 -2.78 2.95 -8.61
C PRO A 360 -2.93 1.61 -9.33
N ASP A 361 -3.53 1.63 -10.52
CA ASP A 361 -3.40 0.50 -11.43
C ASP A 361 -2.05 0.47 -12.14
N ILE A 362 -1.02 -0.10 -11.50
CA ILE A 362 0.33 -0.21 -12.05
C ILE A 362 0.45 -1.11 -13.29
N THR A 363 -0.63 -1.78 -13.69
CA THR A 363 -0.67 -2.60 -14.92
C THR A 363 -1.16 -1.84 -16.14
N HIS A 364 -1.74 -0.65 -15.93
CA HIS A 364 -2.27 0.20 -16.98
C HIS A 364 -1.18 0.55 -18.02
N ASP A 365 -1.54 0.54 -19.31
CA ASP A 365 -0.59 0.68 -20.43
C ASP A 365 0.30 1.93 -20.31
N VAL A 366 -0.26 3.04 -19.85
CA VAL A 366 0.47 4.32 -19.68
C VAL A 366 1.54 4.25 -18.58
N LEU A 367 1.39 3.34 -17.62
CA LEU A 367 2.30 3.14 -16.49
C LEU A 367 3.27 1.97 -16.72
N LYS A 368 3.12 1.21 -17.81
CA LYS A 368 4.03 0.12 -18.16
C LYS A 368 5.47 0.65 -18.33
N GLY A 369 6.41 0.00 -17.65
CA GLY A 369 7.84 0.36 -17.72
C GLY A 369 8.33 1.17 -16.52
N PHE A 370 7.44 1.86 -15.83
CA PHE A 370 7.77 2.59 -14.61
C PHE A 370 7.82 1.64 -13.40
N GLY A 371 8.62 2.01 -12.39
CA GLY A 371 8.65 1.33 -11.09
C GLY A 371 8.05 2.26 -10.04
N PHE A 372 7.05 1.78 -9.31
CA PHE A 372 6.39 2.52 -8.23
C PHE A 372 6.70 1.86 -6.89
N PRO A 373 7.78 2.27 -6.19
CA PRO A 373 8.01 1.79 -4.84
C PRO A 373 6.88 2.30 -3.94
N GLY A 374 6.20 1.39 -3.26
CA GLY A 374 5.07 1.70 -2.39
C GLY A 374 4.83 0.62 -1.34
N GLN A 375 3.85 0.87 -0.47
CA GLN A 375 3.44 -0.04 0.60
C GLN A 375 1.91 0.04 0.79
N SER A 376 1.28 -1.10 1.05
CA SER A 376 -0.12 -1.15 1.49
C SER A 376 -0.18 -1.05 3.01
N PHE A 377 -1.08 -0.20 3.52
CA PHE A 377 -1.35 -0.08 4.95
C PHE A 377 -2.72 -0.66 5.33
N CYS A 378 -3.43 -1.26 4.37
CA CYS A 378 -4.70 -1.93 4.60
C CYS A 378 -4.46 -3.44 4.65
N HIS A 379 -4.67 -4.05 5.82
CA HIS A 379 -4.43 -5.48 6.04
C HIS A 379 -5.74 -6.28 6.07
N TYR A 380 -5.63 -7.58 5.78
CA TYR A 380 -6.71 -8.55 5.84
C TYR A 380 -7.35 -8.58 7.24
N ARG A 381 -8.69 -8.63 7.28
CA ARG A 381 -9.48 -8.81 8.51
C ARG A 381 -10.31 -10.08 8.43
N GLU A 382 -10.21 -10.90 9.46
CA GLU A 382 -10.98 -12.14 9.59
C GLU A 382 -12.48 -11.87 9.62
N GLY A 383 -13.28 -12.68 8.93
CA GLY A 383 -14.73 -12.48 8.79
C GLY A 383 -15.15 -11.39 7.78
N SER A 384 -14.21 -10.57 7.28
CA SER A 384 -14.45 -9.74 6.12
C SER A 384 -14.35 -10.65 4.89
N THR A 385 -15.45 -10.91 4.19
CA THR A 385 -15.46 -11.53 2.84
C THR A 385 -14.72 -10.67 1.79
N SER A 386 -13.99 -9.65 2.24
CA SER A 386 -13.75 -8.39 1.55
C SER A 386 -12.31 -8.19 1.11
N ALA A 387 -11.29 -8.94 1.54
CA ALA A 387 -9.95 -8.70 0.97
C ALA A 387 -9.90 -8.93 -0.56
N LEU A 388 -10.80 -9.77 -1.08
CA LEU A 388 -10.93 -10.06 -2.50
C LEU A 388 -12.23 -9.50 -3.14
N LYS A 389 -13.23 -9.09 -2.33
CA LYS A 389 -14.50 -8.48 -2.79
C LYS A 389 -14.68 -7.00 -2.42
N ALA A 390 -13.74 -6.35 -1.73
CA ALA A 390 -13.87 -4.97 -1.23
C ALA A 390 -14.02 -3.90 -2.33
N GLN A 391 -13.87 -4.26 -3.61
CA GLN A 391 -14.04 -3.31 -4.69
C GLN A 391 -15.51 -3.07 -5.11
N TYR A 392 -16.48 -3.91 -4.69
CA TYR A 392 -17.86 -3.82 -5.21
C TYR A 392 -19.00 -3.73 -4.19
N ARG A 393 -18.75 -3.65 -2.88
CA ARG A 393 -19.85 -3.42 -1.91
C ARG A 393 -19.39 -2.69 -0.65
N TRP A 394 -19.86 -1.46 -0.50
CA TRP A 394 -19.89 -0.75 0.78
C TRP A 394 -21.02 -1.34 1.64
N GLU A 395 -20.72 -2.30 2.52
CA GLU A 395 -21.46 -2.52 3.77
C GLU A 395 -20.79 -3.56 4.68
N ASN A 396 -20.83 -3.24 5.98
CA ASN A 396 -20.33 -3.86 7.23
C ASN A 396 -19.91 -5.36 7.22
N PRO A 397 -18.92 -5.76 8.04
CA PRO A 397 -19.33 -6.30 9.35
C PRO A 397 -18.44 -5.98 10.57
N LEU A 398 -19.11 -6.09 11.72
CA LEU A 398 -18.67 -5.95 13.11
C LEU A 398 -17.57 -6.95 13.51
N THR A 399 -16.46 -6.44 14.07
CA THR A 399 -15.92 -6.60 15.45
C THR A 399 -14.38 -6.59 15.44
N GLU A 400 -13.76 -5.49 15.91
CA GLU A 400 -12.83 -5.41 17.07
C GLU A 400 -12.11 -4.05 17.15
N SER A 401 -12.03 -3.56 18.40
CA SER A 401 -11.34 -2.41 19.01
C SER A 401 -11.45 -0.98 18.44
N LEU A 402 -11.65 -0.75 17.14
CA LEU A 402 -11.76 0.63 16.58
C LEU A 402 -12.83 0.74 15.45
N PRO A 403 -13.75 1.73 15.52
CA PRO A 403 -14.66 2.09 14.42
C PRO A 403 -13.95 2.27 13.07
N LEU A 404 -14.59 1.86 11.97
CA LEU A 404 -14.06 1.98 10.59
C LEU A 404 -13.47 3.35 10.24
N PRO A 405 -14.09 4.50 10.62
CA PRO A 405 -13.50 5.81 10.38
C PRO A 405 -12.12 5.99 11.06
N LEU A 406 -11.95 5.48 12.28
CA LEU A 406 -10.68 5.57 13.02
C LEU A 406 -9.60 4.68 12.41
N LEU A 407 -9.97 3.54 11.83
CA LEU A 407 -9.04 2.71 11.07
C LEU A 407 -8.52 3.42 9.83
N ARG A 408 -9.41 4.09 9.07
CA ARG A 408 -9.01 4.88 7.90
C ARG A 408 -8.00 5.97 8.29
N PHE A 409 -8.21 6.62 9.44
CA PHE A 409 -7.24 7.58 9.99
C PHE A 409 -5.89 6.94 10.29
N SER A 410 -5.88 5.81 11.00
CA SER A 410 -4.66 5.09 11.34
C SER A 410 -3.85 4.70 10.09
N ASN A 411 -4.52 4.16 9.06
CA ASN A 411 -3.86 3.74 7.81
C ASN A 411 -3.31 4.93 7.03
N ARG A 412 -4.08 6.03 6.91
CA ARG A 412 -3.63 7.27 6.26
C ARG A 412 -2.45 7.90 7.01
N ASN A 413 -2.48 7.89 8.35
CA ASN A 413 -1.36 8.39 9.16
C ASN A 413 -0.06 7.63 8.89
N LYS A 414 -0.14 6.29 8.84
CA LYS A 414 1.01 5.43 8.50
C LYS A 414 1.53 5.70 7.10
N ALA A 415 0.65 5.89 6.12
CA ALA A 415 1.03 6.23 4.75
C ALA A 415 1.75 7.59 4.66
N ILE A 416 1.28 8.60 5.40
CA ILE A 416 1.92 9.91 5.48
C ILE A 416 3.31 9.77 6.12
N LYS A 417 3.40 9.07 7.25
CA LYS A 417 4.69 8.80 7.92
C LYS A 417 5.68 8.10 6.97
N TYR A 418 5.23 7.08 6.25
CA TYR A 418 6.04 6.38 5.25
C TYR A 418 6.53 7.32 4.14
N ALA A 419 5.65 8.17 3.59
CA ALA A 419 6.04 9.16 2.59
C ALA A 419 7.11 10.14 3.12
N ILE A 420 6.98 10.58 4.37
CA ILE A 420 7.96 11.44 5.07
C ILE A 420 9.32 10.74 5.25
N GLU A 421 9.32 9.44 5.54
CA GLU A 421 10.52 8.61 5.70
C GLU A 421 11.21 8.33 4.35
N ARG A 422 10.42 8.15 3.28
CA ARG A 422 10.92 8.04 1.90
C ARG A 422 11.50 9.35 1.35
N GLY A 423 11.29 10.47 2.03
CA GLY A 423 11.84 11.76 1.64
C GLY A 423 11.22 12.34 0.37
N VAL A 424 9.93 12.05 0.12
CA VAL A 424 9.23 12.53 -1.09
C VAL A 424 9.15 14.06 -1.14
N HIS A 425 8.95 14.60 -2.33
CA HIS A 425 8.87 16.05 -2.57
C HIS A 425 7.43 16.56 -2.45
N ILE A 426 6.46 15.75 -2.86
CA ILE A 426 5.04 16.08 -2.86
C ILE A 426 4.24 14.90 -2.31
N ILE A 427 3.22 15.18 -1.50
CA ILE A 427 2.18 14.22 -1.08
C ILE A 427 0.84 14.63 -1.73
N CYS A 428 0.23 13.71 -2.46
CA CYS A 428 -1.10 13.84 -3.05
C CYS A 428 -2.12 13.04 -2.21
N MET A 429 -3.14 13.73 -1.71
CA MET A 429 -4.22 13.17 -0.88
C MET A 429 -5.57 13.44 -1.56
N SER A 430 -6.01 12.55 -2.43
CA SER A 430 -7.26 12.68 -3.20
C SER A 430 -8.48 12.15 -2.44
N TRP A 431 -8.58 12.49 -1.16
CA TRP A 431 -9.68 12.10 -0.28
C TRP A 431 -9.97 13.21 0.74
N THR A 432 -11.20 13.21 1.24
CA THR A 432 -11.65 14.06 2.35
C THR A 432 -12.17 13.21 3.50
N MET A 433 -12.15 13.74 4.71
CA MET A 433 -12.73 13.09 5.89
C MET A 433 -13.05 14.10 6.99
N LYS A 434 -14.10 13.83 7.77
CA LYS A 434 -14.37 14.60 8.99
C LYS A 434 -13.31 14.28 10.06
N PRO A 435 -12.83 15.26 10.83
CA PRO A 435 -11.89 15.06 11.93
C PRO A 435 -12.36 13.92 12.85
N PRO A 436 -11.43 13.09 13.37
CA PRO A 436 -11.80 12.02 14.28
C PRO A 436 -12.29 12.63 15.60
N SER A 437 -13.32 12.02 16.19
CA SER A 437 -13.87 12.45 17.48
C SER A 437 -12.95 12.19 18.68
N LYS A 438 -11.89 11.38 18.49
CA LYS A 438 -10.96 10.99 19.55
C LYS A 438 -9.67 11.81 19.45
N ASP A 439 -9.41 12.65 20.45
CA ASP A 439 -8.27 13.58 20.48
C ASP A 439 -6.92 12.90 20.23
N SER A 440 -6.63 11.78 20.88
CA SER A 440 -5.37 11.05 20.65
C SER A 440 -5.09 10.65 19.18
N ILE A 441 -6.14 10.38 18.40
CA ILE A 441 -6.00 10.02 16.97
C ILE A 441 -5.91 11.30 16.13
N LYS A 442 -6.67 12.32 16.52
CA LYS A 442 -6.60 13.66 15.94
C LYS A 442 -5.18 14.21 16.04
N ASP A 443 -4.65 14.32 17.25
CA ASP A 443 -3.33 14.88 17.53
C ASP A 443 -2.23 14.12 16.77
N ALA A 444 -2.26 12.78 16.82
CA ALA A 444 -1.30 11.95 16.12
C ALA A 444 -1.33 12.12 14.59
N PHE A 445 -2.50 12.42 14.02
CA PHE A 445 -2.65 12.68 12.58
C PHE A 445 -2.19 14.10 12.22
N GLU A 446 -2.56 15.09 13.02
CA GLU A 446 -2.14 16.49 12.86
C GLU A 446 -0.62 16.63 12.98
N ASP A 447 0.01 15.95 13.93
CA ASP A 447 1.46 15.94 14.13
C ASP A 447 2.24 15.46 12.89
N GLU A 448 1.78 14.38 12.24
CA GLU A 448 2.45 13.88 11.03
C GLU A 448 2.27 14.83 9.83
N ILE A 449 1.11 15.47 9.68
CA ILE A 449 0.90 16.53 8.66
C ILE A 449 1.81 17.74 8.94
N ILE A 450 1.90 18.18 10.19
CA ILE A 450 2.80 19.27 10.60
C ILE A 450 4.27 18.90 10.32
N LYS A 451 4.65 17.65 10.60
CA LYS A 451 5.99 17.12 10.34
C LYS A 451 6.32 17.05 8.85
N ALA A 452 5.39 16.65 7.98
CA ALA A 452 5.55 16.74 6.53
C ALA A 452 5.84 18.19 6.10
N GLY A 453 5.05 19.15 6.61
CA GLY A 453 5.24 20.57 6.35
C GLY A 453 6.59 21.10 6.84
N LYS A 454 7.08 20.66 8.01
CA LYS A 454 8.41 21.01 8.54
C LYS A 454 9.56 20.46 7.69
N LYS A 455 9.37 19.31 7.04
CA LYS A 455 10.36 18.73 6.08
C LYS A 455 10.33 19.38 4.70
N GLY A 456 9.48 20.40 4.47
CA GLY A 456 9.37 21.03 3.15
C GLY A 456 8.77 20.12 2.09
N ILE A 457 7.84 19.24 2.50
CA ILE A 457 7.04 18.42 1.59
C ILE A 457 5.79 19.22 1.22
N LEU A 458 5.55 19.43 -0.08
CA LEU A 458 4.33 20.08 -0.55
C LEU A 458 3.16 19.10 -0.43
N MET A 459 2.03 19.57 0.08
CA MET A 459 0.84 18.74 0.29
C MET A 459 -0.30 19.26 -0.58
N PHE A 460 -0.91 18.38 -1.36
CA PHE A 460 -2.07 18.66 -2.19
C PHE A 460 -3.24 17.78 -1.74
N CYS A 461 -4.41 18.38 -1.53
CA CYS A 461 -5.60 17.65 -1.12
C CYS A 461 -6.84 18.06 -1.90
N ALA A 462 -7.68 17.08 -2.21
CA ALA A 462 -8.98 17.31 -2.84
C ALA A 462 -9.93 18.07 -1.90
N ALA A 463 -10.73 18.97 -2.48
CA ALA A 463 -11.91 19.50 -1.82
C ALA A 463 -13.02 18.43 -1.72
N SER A 464 -14.00 18.67 -0.86
CA SER A 464 -15.18 17.81 -0.79
C SER A 464 -16.08 18.10 -1.98
N ASP A 465 -16.61 17.05 -2.61
CA ASP A 465 -17.61 17.12 -3.67
C ASP A 465 -19.05 16.96 -3.13
N GLU A 466 -19.23 17.09 -1.81
CA GLU A 466 -20.51 16.98 -1.09
C GLU A 466 -21.21 18.35 -0.86
N GLY A 467 -20.75 19.41 -1.53
CA GLY A 467 -21.29 20.77 -1.42
C GLY A 467 -20.68 21.64 -0.30
N LYS A 468 -21.15 22.89 -0.23
CA LYS A 468 -20.58 23.99 0.58
C LYS A 468 -20.59 23.80 2.10
N THR A 469 -21.24 22.77 2.65
CA THR A 469 -21.34 22.57 4.11
C THR A 469 -20.22 21.67 4.68
N ALA A 470 -19.31 21.17 3.84
CA ALA A 470 -18.28 20.20 4.21
C ALA A 470 -16.88 20.81 4.50
N ASP A 471 -16.81 22.06 4.96
CA ASP A 471 -15.54 22.83 4.96
C ASP A 471 -14.56 22.59 6.09
N GLN A 472 -14.93 21.80 7.09
CA GLN A 472 -14.01 21.39 8.16
C GLN A 472 -13.48 19.97 7.95
N THR A 473 -13.05 19.64 6.72
CA THR A 473 -12.53 18.32 6.38
C THR A 473 -11.00 18.27 6.38
N TYR A 474 -10.46 17.15 6.85
CA TYR A 474 -9.06 16.81 6.72
C TYR A 474 -8.73 16.36 5.30
N PRO A 475 -7.47 16.61 4.85
CA PRO A 475 -6.35 17.15 5.63
C PRO A 475 -6.30 18.69 5.67
N HIS A 476 -7.17 19.39 4.94
CA HIS A 476 -7.08 20.85 4.80
C HIS A 476 -7.25 21.62 6.12
N SER A 477 -8.23 21.25 6.96
CA SER A 477 -8.54 22.00 8.18
C SER A 477 -7.47 21.92 9.29
N ILE A 478 -6.41 21.13 9.11
CA ILE A 478 -5.28 20.99 10.06
C ILE A 478 -4.35 22.21 10.01
N GLY A 479 -4.35 22.97 8.91
CA GLY A 479 -3.57 24.20 8.80
C GLY A 479 -3.07 24.52 7.39
N THR A 480 -2.59 25.74 7.22
CA THR A 480 -2.40 26.49 5.96
C THR A 480 -1.33 25.96 4.99
N LYS A 481 -0.80 24.74 5.17
CA LYS A 481 0.34 24.24 4.39
C LYS A 481 -0.02 23.27 3.26
N SER A 482 -1.29 22.94 3.08
CA SER A 482 -1.75 22.21 1.89
C SER A 482 -2.36 23.15 0.84
N PHE A 483 -2.33 22.72 -0.41
CA PHE A 483 -3.15 23.27 -1.49
C PHE A 483 -4.46 22.48 -1.54
N ARG A 484 -5.58 23.16 -1.28
CA ARG A 484 -6.92 22.58 -1.41
C ARG A 484 -7.42 22.78 -2.83
N ILE A 485 -7.67 21.69 -3.54
CA ILE A 485 -7.96 21.71 -4.98
C ILE A 485 -9.41 21.30 -5.23
N GLY A 486 -10.14 22.16 -5.92
CA GLY A 486 -11.51 21.90 -6.35
C GLY A 486 -11.62 21.51 -7.83
N ALA A 487 -12.65 20.76 -8.19
CA ALA A 487 -12.98 20.47 -9.58
C ALA A 487 -13.60 21.69 -10.30
N ALA A 488 -13.21 21.86 -11.56
CA ALA A 488 -13.81 22.80 -12.50
C ALA A 488 -14.43 22.07 -13.69
N LYS A 489 -15.46 22.69 -14.26
CA LYS A 489 -16.13 22.29 -15.50
C LYS A 489 -15.31 22.66 -16.72
N ALA A 490 -15.73 22.18 -17.89
CA ALA A 490 -15.10 22.58 -19.15
C ALA A 490 -15.26 24.08 -19.48
N THR A 491 -16.24 24.73 -18.87
CA THR A 491 -16.43 26.19 -18.92
C THR A 491 -15.51 26.94 -17.96
N GLU A 492 -14.54 26.26 -17.34
CA GLU A 492 -13.60 26.78 -16.33
C GLU A 492 -14.24 27.19 -14.98
N ALA A 493 -15.57 27.30 -14.94
CA ALA A 493 -16.34 27.52 -13.72
C ALA A 493 -16.13 26.39 -12.72
N THR A 494 -15.98 26.75 -11.45
CA THR A 494 -15.96 25.80 -10.33
C THR A 494 -17.20 24.90 -10.36
N ALA A 495 -17.01 23.60 -10.19
CA ALA A 495 -18.12 22.67 -10.18
C ALA A 495 -19.02 22.93 -8.95
N SER A 496 -20.34 22.88 -9.15
CA SER A 496 -21.33 23.33 -8.16
C SER A 496 -21.39 22.47 -6.88
N ASN A 497 -20.83 21.27 -6.95
CA ASN A 497 -20.75 20.31 -5.86
C ASN A 497 -19.47 20.45 -5.02
N VAL A 498 -18.52 21.29 -5.43
CA VAL A 498 -17.28 21.53 -4.68
C VAL A 498 -17.59 22.37 -3.42
N GLY A 499 -16.85 22.11 -2.33
CA GLY A 499 -16.87 22.92 -1.10
C GLY A 499 -16.62 24.41 -1.33
N ASP A 500 -16.68 25.22 -0.26
CA ASP A 500 -16.65 26.68 -0.40
C ASP A 500 -15.42 27.21 -1.16
N ALA A 501 -15.68 28.06 -2.15
CA ALA A 501 -14.69 28.59 -3.08
C ALA A 501 -13.63 29.44 -2.36
N ASP A 502 -14.02 30.08 -1.26
CA ASP A 502 -13.12 30.88 -0.41
C ASP A 502 -11.99 30.02 0.18
N TRP A 503 -12.27 28.74 0.44
CA TRP A 503 -11.34 27.80 1.06
C TRP A 503 -10.50 27.02 0.04
N LEU A 504 -10.80 27.18 -1.26
CA LEU A 504 -10.00 26.58 -2.32
C LEU A 504 -8.73 27.39 -2.55
N SER A 505 -7.60 26.69 -2.71
CA SER A 505 -6.38 27.32 -3.22
C SER A 505 -6.52 27.57 -4.72
N TYR A 506 -6.90 26.53 -5.48
CA TYR A 506 -7.06 26.58 -6.93
C TYR A 506 -8.15 25.59 -7.39
N THR A 507 -8.60 25.75 -8.63
CA THR A 507 -9.44 24.79 -9.33
C THR A 507 -8.76 24.30 -10.60
N PHE A 508 -9.00 23.03 -10.92
CA PHE A 508 -8.44 22.33 -12.09
C PHE A 508 -9.54 21.53 -12.79
N PRO A 509 -9.35 21.15 -14.07
CA PRO A 509 -10.28 20.24 -14.74
C PRO A 509 -10.55 18.99 -13.91
N GLY A 510 -11.82 18.68 -13.68
CA GLY A 510 -12.20 17.51 -12.89
C GLY A 510 -13.68 17.16 -12.96
N HIS A 511 -14.51 17.87 -13.72
CA HIS A 511 -15.92 17.52 -13.89
C HIS A 511 -16.16 16.66 -15.14
N ASP A 512 -17.31 15.95 -15.21
CA ASP A 512 -17.67 15.07 -16.33
C ASP A 512 -17.43 15.73 -17.70
N GLY A 513 -16.87 14.95 -18.63
CA GLY A 513 -16.53 15.39 -20.00
C GLY A 513 -15.18 16.11 -20.16
N THR A 514 -14.41 16.35 -19.10
CA THR A 514 -13.10 17.05 -19.21
C THR A 514 -11.89 16.16 -19.54
N ILE A 515 -11.93 14.86 -19.19
CA ILE A 515 -10.75 13.97 -19.22
C ILE A 515 -10.81 12.90 -20.33
N GLU A 516 -11.99 12.61 -20.88
CA GLU A 516 -12.22 11.50 -21.83
C GLU A 516 -11.55 11.70 -23.22
N SER A 517 -11.06 12.90 -23.54
CA SER A 517 -10.70 13.30 -24.91
C SER A 517 -9.22 13.18 -25.30
N VAL A 518 -8.32 12.82 -24.37
CA VAL A 518 -6.85 12.86 -24.64
C VAL A 518 -6.29 11.52 -25.13
N TYR A 519 -6.92 10.39 -24.80
CA TYR A 519 -6.31 9.07 -25.03
C TYR A 519 -6.72 8.37 -26.32
N GLY A 520 -7.38 9.07 -27.24
CA GLY A 520 -7.78 8.54 -28.54
C GLY A 520 -8.95 7.56 -28.44
N THR A 521 -9.75 7.52 -29.50
CA THR A 521 -11.04 6.83 -29.63
C THR A 521 -10.96 5.28 -29.63
N GLY A 522 -9.95 4.67 -28.99
CA GLY A 522 -9.69 3.23 -29.07
C GLY A 522 -9.25 2.53 -27.79
N ARG A 523 -9.18 3.20 -26.63
CA ARG A 523 -8.79 2.55 -25.37
C ARG A 523 -9.79 2.87 -24.27
N GLN A 524 -10.26 1.81 -23.61
CA GLN A 524 -11.22 1.72 -22.51
C GLN A 524 -11.71 3.07 -21.97
N LYS A 525 -13.01 3.30 -22.12
CA LYS A 525 -13.79 4.30 -21.38
C LYS A 525 -13.24 4.38 -19.95
N LEU A 526 -12.57 5.49 -19.62
CA LEU A 526 -12.27 5.83 -18.23
C LEU A 526 -13.64 6.09 -17.60
N GLU A 527 -14.30 5.04 -17.13
CA GLU A 527 -15.63 5.14 -16.54
C GLU A 527 -15.60 6.14 -15.39
N GLY A 528 -16.22 7.31 -15.60
CA GLY A 528 -16.90 8.07 -14.55
C GLY A 528 -16.07 8.61 -13.39
N HIS A 529 -14.78 8.88 -13.56
CA HIS A 529 -14.03 9.61 -12.53
C HIS A 529 -14.10 11.11 -12.77
N SER A 530 -15.19 11.74 -12.29
CA SER A 530 -15.25 13.18 -12.06
C SER A 530 -15.23 13.48 -10.56
N GLY A 531 -14.61 14.60 -10.21
CA GLY A 531 -14.49 15.08 -8.85
C GLY A 531 -13.19 15.83 -8.58
N SER A 532 -13.13 16.44 -7.41
CA SER A 532 -11.97 17.16 -6.90
C SER A 532 -10.73 16.27 -6.76
N SER A 533 -10.90 14.94 -6.69
CA SER A 533 -9.81 13.96 -6.71
C SER A 533 -9.00 13.98 -8.01
N VAL A 534 -9.65 14.16 -9.17
CA VAL A 534 -8.92 14.26 -10.45
C VAL A 534 -8.23 15.61 -10.59
N ALA A 535 -8.95 16.68 -10.24
CA ALA A 535 -8.40 18.03 -10.20
C ALA A 535 -7.13 18.10 -9.31
N ASN A 536 -7.17 17.45 -8.14
CA ASN A 536 -6.05 17.35 -7.23
C ASN A 536 -4.85 16.59 -7.82
N ALA A 537 -5.09 15.50 -8.57
CA ALA A 537 -4.03 14.78 -9.27
C ALA A 537 -3.37 15.63 -10.36
N LEU A 538 -4.16 16.40 -11.14
CA LEU A 538 -3.64 17.33 -12.15
C LEU A 538 -2.81 18.46 -11.51
N ALA A 539 -3.30 19.05 -10.41
CA ALA A 539 -2.57 20.08 -9.67
C ALA A 539 -1.24 19.56 -9.12
N THR A 540 -1.25 18.36 -8.54
CA THR A 540 -0.05 17.66 -8.06
C THR A 540 0.94 17.42 -9.19
N GLY A 541 0.47 16.93 -10.34
CA GLY A 541 1.29 16.69 -11.53
C GLY A 541 1.92 17.97 -12.08
N LEU A 542 1.17 19.08 -12.11
CA LEU A 542 1.68 20.39 -12.51
C LEU A 542 2.75 20.90 -11.54
N ALA A 543 2.53 20.78 -10.22
CA ALA A 543 3.52 21.15 -9.23
C ALA A 543 4.80 20.31 -9.35
N ALA A 544 4.68 19.01 -9.59
CA ALA A 544 5.84 18.14 -9.85
C ALA A 544 6.62 18.61 -11.09
N LEU A 545 5.91 18.97 -12.17
CA LEU A 545 6.50 19.48 -13.40
C LEU A 545 7.23 20.82 -13.20
N ILE A 546 6.70 21.72 -12.36
CA ILE A 546 7.36 22.98 -11.99
C ILE A 546 8.70 22.70 -11.30
N ILE A 547 8.72 21.79 -10.31
CA ILE A 547 9.97 21.39 -9.63
C ILE A 547 10.95 20.74 -10.63
N GLU A 548 10.43 19.92 -11.55
CA GLU A 548 11.20 19.28 -12.61
C GLU A 548 11.88 20.33 -13.51
N CYS A 549 11.16 21.39 -13.89
CA CYS A 549 11.71 22.48 -14.69
C CYS A 549 12.88 23.15 -13.96
N VAL A 550 12.74 23.42 -12.66
CA VAL A 550 13.83 23.99 -11.84
C VAL A 550 15.03 23.05 -11.79
N ARG A 551 14.81 21.74 -11.63
CA ARG A 551 15.90 20.75 -11.65
C ARG A 551 16.63 20.75 -12.99
N LEU A 552 15.90 20.76 -14.11
CA LEU A 552 16.49 20.84 -15.46
C LEU A 552 17.20 22.17 -15.72
N GLY A 553 16.72 23.26 -15.12
CA GLY A 553 17.38 24.56 -15.15
C GLY A 553 18.76 24.57 -14.47
N ILE A 554 18.97 23.74 -13.44
CA ILE A 554 20.30 23.55 -12.83
C ILE A 554 21.25 22.86 -13.81
N PHE A 555 20.79 21.80 -14.50
CA PHE A 555 21.59 21.14 -15.54
C PHE A 555 21.95 22.10 -16.67
N HIS A 556 20.99 22.94 -17.10
CA HIS A 556 21.26 23.99 -18.09
C HIS A 556 22.35 24.96 -17.63
N THR A 557 22.23 25.47 -16.39
CA THR A 557 23.20 26.42 -15.79
C THR A 557 24.59 25.78 -15.73
N SER A 558 24.69 24.53 -15.28
CA SER A 558 25.95 23.78 -15.21
C SER A 558 26.56 23.56 -16.60
N LYS A 559 25.73 23.30 -17.63
CA LYS A 559 26.20 23.01 -18.99
C LYS A 559 26.68 24.27 -19.72
N THR A 560 26.05 25.41 -19.46
CA THR A 560 26.36 26.68 -20.12
C THR A 560 27.38 27.52 -19.37
N GLY A 561 27.66 27.21 -18.09
CA GLY A 561 28.53 28.03 -17.25
C GLY A 561 27.95 29.42 -16.97
N GLN A 562 26.62 29.55 -16.95
CA GLN A 562 25.95 30.83 -16.71
C GLN A 562 26.30 31.36 -15.30
N LEU A 563 26.88 32.56 -15.23
CA LEU A 563 27.36 33.20 -14.00
C LEU A 563 26.42 34.30 -13.48
N ASP A 564 25.50 34.81 -14.31
CA ASP A 564 24.58 35.86 -13.88
C ASP A 564 23.61 35.31 -12.83
N PRO A 565 23.65 35.78 -11.57
CA PRO A 565 22.80 35.27 -10.50
C PRO A 565 21.30 35.52 -10.72
N THR A 566 20.93 36.45 -11.61
CA THR A 566 19.54 36.74 -11.97
C THR A 566 18.96 35.73 -12.97
N VAL A 567 19.83 34.97 -13.65
CA VAL A 567 19.47 33.97 -14.68
C VAL A 567 19.85 32.55 -14.26
N ALA A 568 20.99 32.38 -13.60
CA ALA A 568 21.51 31.10 -13.14
C ALA A 568 20.55 30.45 -12.13
N ILE A 569 20.37 29.13 -12.25
CA ILE A 569 19.53 28.33 -11.36
C ILE A 569 20.43 27.36 -10.60
N HIS A 570 20.33 27.38 -9.28
CA HIS A 570 21.16 26.58 -8.37
C HIS A 570 20.31 25.68 -7.46
N LYS A 571 20.98 24.84 -6.66
CA LYS A 571 20.31 23.87 -5.77
C LYS A 571 19.45 24.55 -4.70
N GLU A 572 19.81 25.75 -4.30
CA GLU A 572 19.05 26.58 -3.37
C GLU A 572 17.68 26.93 -3.96
N ASP A 573 17.60 27.16 -5.28
CA ASP A 573 16.34 27.41 -5.98
C ASP A 573 15.44 26.16 -5.99
N LEU A 574 16.03 24.97 -6.10
CA LEU A 574 15.30 23.70 -6.01
C LEU A 574 14.70 23.49 -4.60
N SER A 575 15.42 23.92 -3.56
CA SER A 575 14.88 23.94 -2.20
C SER A 575 13.84 25.06 -2.01
N LYS A 576 14.01 26.20 -2.67
CA LYS A 576 13.10 27.34 -2.63
C LYS A 576 11.74 27.01 -3.25
N ILE A 577 11.72 26.42 -4.45
CA ILE A 577 10.46 26.08 -5.17
C ILE A 577 9.60 25.06 -4.43
N ARG A 578 10.20 24.28 -3.52
CA ARG A 578 9.52 23.32 -2.64
C ARG A 578 8.84 23.98 -1.43
N LYS A 579 9.04 25.28 -1.20
CA LYS A 579 8.29 26.03 -0.18
C LYS A 579 6.91 26.36 -0.71
N ARG A 580 5.89 26.27 0.15
CA ARG A 580 4.50 26.51 -0.25
C ARG A 580 4.31 27.89 -0.87
N GLU A 581 4.93 28.92 -0.32
CA GLU A 581 4.80 30.31 -0.78
C GLU A 581 5.41 30.50 -2.17
N GLN A 582 6.56 29.88 -2.43
CA GLN A 582 7.20 29.93 -3.76
C GLN A 582 6.41 29.11 -4.79
N MET A 583 5.90 27.94 -4.41
CA MET A 583 5.03 27.15 -5.29
C MET A 583 3.70 27.88 -5.58
N ASP A 584 3.14 28.58 -4.59
CA ASP A 584 1.96 29.42 -4.76
C ASP A 584 2.21 30.57 -5.74
N PHE A 585 3.36 31.25 -5.61
CA PHE A 585 3.83 32.23 -6.60
C PHE A 585 3.95 31.60 -8.00
N ALA A 586 4.60 30.44 -8.11
CA ALA A 586 4.79 29.76 -9.38
C ALA A 586 3.46 29.41 -10.05
N LEU A 587 2.50 28.85 -9.30
CA LEU A 587 1.16 28.55 -9.81
C LEU A 587 0.42 29.81 -10.27
N LYS A 588 0.44 30.89 -9.49
CA LYS A 588 -0.14 32.20 -9.88
C LYS A 588 0.52 32.77 -11.12
N SER A 589 1.84 32.63 -11.26
CA SER A 589 2.60 33.16 -12.40
C SER A 589 2.27 32.48 -13.73
N ILE A 590 1.64 31.30 -13.72
CA ILE A 590 1.17 30.63 -14.93
C ILE A 590 0.03 31.41 -15.60
N GLY A 591 -0.82 32.04 -14.78
CA GLY A 591 -2.04 32.70 -15.21
C GLY A 591 -3.27 32.08 -14.55
N THR A 592 -4.19 32.93 -14.11
CA THR A 592 -5.45 32.52 -13.48
C THR A 592 -6.65 33.23 -14.11
N ASN A 593 -7.76 32.50 -14.23
CA ASN A 593 -9.00 33.07 -14.78
C ASN A 593 -9.62 34.05 -13.76
N ARG A 594 -9.68 35.33 -14.15
CA ARG A 594 -10.25 36.42 -13.31
C ARG A 594 -11.73 36.23 -13.00
N ASN A 595 -12.48 35.60 -13.90
CA ASN A 595 -13.91 35.31 -13.73
C ASN A 595 -14.18 34.19 -12.72
N THR A 596 -13.13 33.50 -12.26
CA THR A 596 -13.19 32.44 -11.25
C THR A 596 -12.55 32.87 -9.93
N GLU A 597 -12.51 34.19 -9.65
CA GLU A 597 -11.80 34.75 -8.49
C GLU A 597 -10.32 34.32 -8.44
N HIS A 598 -9.69 34.20 -9.62
CA HIS A 598 -8.31 33.74 -9.78
C HIS A 598 -8.05 32.30 -9.30
N LYS A 599 -9.09 31.45 -9.20
CA LYS A 599 -8.93 30.05 -8.76
C LYS A 599 -8.52 29.11 -9.87
N TYR A 600 -9.06 29.26 -11.08
CA TYR A 600 -8.75 28.37 -12.20
C TYR A 600 -7.41 28.69 -12.83
N ILE A 601 -6.52 27.69 -12.97
CA ILE A 601 -5.17 27.84 -13.53
C ILE A 601 -5.18 27.67 -15.06
N GLU A 602 -4.80 28.72 -15.78
CA GLU A 602 -4.79 28.80 -17.24
C GLU A 602 -3.41 28.46 -17.82
N VAL A 603 -3.12 27.16 -17.94
CA VAL A 603 -1.79 26.65 -18.36
C VAL A 603 -1.34 27.09 -19.76
N TRP A 604 -2.27 27.40 -20.65
CA TRP A 604 -1.98 27.63 -22.08
C TRP A 604 -1.17 28.88 -22.39
N HIS A 605 -1.17 29.89 -21.51
CA HIS A 605 -0.40 31.12 -21.77
C HIS A 605 1.12 30.90 -21.67
N ILE A 606 1.53 29.91 -20.88
CA ILE A 606 2.95 29.58 -20.64
C ILE A 606 3.34 28.30 -21.40
N PHE A 607 2.57 27.23 -21.24
CA PHE A 607 2.99 25.91 -21.71
C PHE A 607 2.80 25.71 -23.22
N SER A 608 1.83 26.38 -23.87
CA SER A 608 1.68 26.28 -25.33
C SER A 608 2.90 26.85 -26.06
N ARG A 609 3.38 28.04 -25.64
CA ARG A 609 4.59 28.64 -26.21
C ARG A 609 5.84 27.78 -25.96
N ALA A 610 5.94 27.17 -24.79
CA ALA A 610 7.05 26.27 -24.49
C ALA A 610 6.99 24.98 -25.33
N ALA A 611 5.80 24.41 -25.52
CA ALA A 611 5.58 23.25 -26.37
C ALA A 611 5.94 23.54 -27.83
N GLU A 612 5.52 24.70 -28.37
CA GLU A 612 5.87 25.14 -29.72
C GLU A 612 7.38 25.25 -29.92
N ARG A 613 8.12 25.74 -28.92
CA ARG A 613 9.59 25.82 -28.99
C ARG A 613 10.24 24.45 -28.93
N LEU A 614 9.74 23.55 -28.07
CA LEU A 614 10.26 22.17 -27.94
C LEU A 614 9.87 21.25 -29.10
N LYS A 615 8.89 21.63 -29.91
CA LYS A 615 8.44 20.85 -31.06
C LYS A 615 9.50 20.69 -32.15
N TYR A 616 10.40 21.67 -32.29
CA TYR A 616 11.47 21.62 -33.26
C TYR A 616 12.58 20.67 -32.80
N ASP A 617 13.31 20.08 -33.74
CA ASP A 617 14.48 19.22 -33.45
C ASP A 617 15.64 20.08 -32.94
N LEU A 618 15.56 20.42 -31.66
CA LEU A 618 16.53 21.25 -30.94
C LEU A 618 17.62 20.36 -30.35
N ASP A 619 18.86 20.85 -30.37
CA ASP A 619 19.92 20.25 -29.57
C ASP A 619 19.56 20.28 -28.07
N LEU A 620 20.22 19.42 -27.29
CA LEU A 620 19.93 19.28 -25.85
C LEU A 620 20.10 20.60 -25.07
N THR A 621 21.07 21.45 -25.43
CA THR A 621 21.29 22.72 -24.72
C THR A 621 20.11 23.67 -24.98
N SER A 622 19.63 23.72 -26.21
CA SER A 622 18.48 24.53 -26.63
C SER A 622 17.17 24.02 -26.00
N GLN A 623 16.97 22.70 -25.91
CA GLN A 623 15.84 22.11 -25.17
C GLN A 623 15.87 22.50 -23.69
N LEU A 624 17.05 22.38 -23.05
CA LEU A 624 17.25 22.75 -21.66
C LEU A 624 17.04 24.25 -21.42
N GLU A 625 17.38 25.12 -22.36
CA GLU A 625 17.15 26.57 -22.25
C GLU A 625 15.64 26.92 -22.26
N VAL A 626 14.82 26.22 -23.05
CA VAL A 626 13.35 26.41 -22.99
C VAL A 626 12.83 26.08 -21.58
N VAL A 627 13.27 24.96 -21.02
CA VAL A 627 12.87 24.52 -19.67
C VAL A 627 13.45 25.43 -18.58
N ALA A 628 14.69 25.88 -18.72
CA ALA A 628 15.32 26.84 -17.81
C ALA A 628 14.58 28.19 -17.85
N GLY A 629 14.06 28.61 -19.00
CA GLY A 629 13.18 29.77 -19.12
C GLY A 629 11.91 29.65 -18.27
N LEU A 630 11.24 28.49 -18.31
CA LEU A 630 10.09 28.20 -17.44
C LEU A 630 10.49 28.24 -15.96
N ALA A 631 11.62 27.62 -15.62
CA ALA A 631 12.12 27.61 -14.25
C ALA A 631 12.40 29.02 -13.72
N ARG A 632 13.04 29.89 -14.52
CA ARG A 632 13.28 31.29 -14.15
C ARG A 632 11.97 32.02 -13.88
N HIS A 633 10.98 31.86 -14.76
CA HIS A 633 9.64 32.41 -14.59
C HIS A 633 9.01 31.98 -13.24
N PHE A 634 9.01 30.69 -12.95
CA PHE A 634 8.45 30.15 -11.69
C PHE A 634 9.22 30.57 -10.43
N LEU A 635 10.51 30.91 -10.57
CA LEU A 635 11.36 31.39 -9.48
C LEU A 635 11.28 32.92 -9.30
N GLY A 636 10.65 33.64 -10.23
CA GLY A 636 10.69 35.10 -10.30
C GLY A 636 12.09 35.62 -10.65
N LYS A 637 12.87 34.83 -11.38
CA LYS A 637 14.19 35.18 -11.91
C LYS A 637 14.03 35.77 -13.31
N ASN A 638 14.95 36.65 -13.69
CA ASN A 638 14.90 37.40 -14.95
C ASN A 638 13.74 38.42 -15.07
N VAL A 639 13.40 39.11 -13.97
CA VAL A 639 12.48 40.26 -13.97
C VAL A 639 13.26 41.53 -14.35
N PHE A 640 13.73 41.58 -15.58
CA PHE A 640 13.94 42.83 -16.30
C PHE A 640 13.02 42.76 -17.52
N MET A 641 11.94 43.55 -17.50
CA MET A 641 11.13 43.83 -18.69
C MET A 641 11.98 44.57 -19.72
#